data_AF-A0A023B5Q6-F1
#
_entry.id   AF-A0A023B5Q6-F1
#
_cell.length_a   1.000
_cell.length_b   1.000
_cell.length_c   1.000
_cell.angle_alpha   90.00
_cell.angle_beta   90.00
_cell.angle_gamma   90.00
#
_symmetry.space_group_name_H-M   'P 1'
#
loop_
_entity.id
_entity.type
_entity.pdbx_description
1 polymer ?
#
loop_
_entity_poly.entity_id
_entity_poly.type
_entity_poly.pdbx_seq_one_letter_code
_entity_poly.pdbx_strand_id
1 'polypeptide(L)'
;MEFHSGSPEMDVSMSECAGVEEAAFVLRNRRDKGFRIEANYLVWAYDVWYHGWQHMVPFKIPEPFSGFGLAREAARWEAARKRDPTLEPNFMLDAACYSKCPGLLVEWDESAFDAWLTQTRNNRDNVGFRQGNWRNGRTIALSQVDAALNDLLESWPVNDKGLDFIGKLRRWWRNPYARSLTSMAGGDVSLPELHGLILKRLGTLRVPLDQVAKATRRNIRRQKIQERVAALTGIDDPDSDPGHTSLIQIIMSDSPPSHLVNISGNKFQIVAEAETDLRIQSRYLVWAYDILNHDWWSAVPEAVFSPGLSVFELAQKAWEWETNGGSIYTLSSSCYTCGEDGRKHPATESCERCEEPWSPEEFWEWLRSRHFQSIWSRINNLKKETHTQHDQSVSWEQVHRDRLREMIDEIGFDVPTGKGDSTFEMCKQDIEGFLPTVGYQSLFGRFQRLWMANAGVFKRCASGFWRWEHERLILHRVSSYSKGHNTLAISDQEAPRTTVNSCHSGVDSITCTGINDSIPAFRIIFPQEMAWTVDAGYLAWAFDIFDRDWWHLVPFEVSKPMSVFGLAQMAVKWEENIRAKELSRSSCILEARCYNPPQGHRVVWNAAMLSEWVTLGRSASDVGFRSALQNDNRTGWFIPVSQVNDALHDLLESWPVTQSHSCQFTENLLRWRSRYNHKINRCSLNGPKLSTREFERAIVEMLGDLRVPMDQVPKKMRRRRRRRQTCEKIAVLTGAEMNDPEHASFLDVMMSDSPPSHLMSISGNKFQVVKETETGMQIPSRYLVWAYDVLNHGLWGAVPESIFCSGMSVFGLAKKIWEWETSSGGRIYTLSASCYNCGERGRIHATIESCERCELWNSEEFWEWLRSRHFEHVCDQLKNNGQSSKDSRQSSKDSRQSSKGLDELSRDQLSQMIEEIGFELPSKSKGRKIKLCANEISNFLCSHPFRTTKTRTMLPEGFRHWLTRRKTEESPNDGVDRWEYERFIVHQMSTDLTNEDALNYPHRSEQPTPDQHRTRTGPISSADRTDQCTRTGVLDNRSIQP
;
A
#
# COMPACT_ATOMS: atom_id res chain seq x y z
N MET A 1 -89.70 14.91 -0.41
CA MET A 1 -89.46 15.23 1.02
C MET A 1 -88.04 15.76 1.11
N GLU A 2 -87.90 17.02 1.48
CA GLU A 2 -86.66 17.81 1.49
C GLU A 2 -85.88 17.62 2.78
N PHE A 3 -84.54 17.63 2.71
CA PHE A 3 -83.65 18.30 3.66
C PHE A 3 -82.30 18.59 2.98
N HIS A 4 -81.87 19.85 3.08
CA HIS A 4 -80.60 20.40 2.61
C HIS A 4 -79.45 20.10 3.59
N SER A 5 -78.26 19.80 3.07
CA SER A 5 -77.00 19.88 3.82
C SER A 5 -75.95 20.67 3.01
N GLY A 6 -75.72 21.92 3.42
CA GLY A 6 -74.58 22.73 2.97
C GLY A 6 -73.37 22.49 3.88
N SER A 7 -72.19 22.31 3.28
CA SER A 7 -70.89 22.33 3.98
C SER A 7 -70.22 23.69 3.75
N PRO A 8 -69.67 24.34 4.79
CA PRO A 8 -68.96 25.59 4.67
C PRO A 8 -67.48 25.37 4.31
N GLU A 9 -66.94 26.28 3.51
CA GLU A 9 -65.50 26.49 3.31
C GLU A 9 -64.82 26.77 4.67
N MET A 10 -63.78 25.99 4.98
CA MET A 10 -62.83 26.30 6.04
C MET A 10 -61.54 26.83 5.41
N ASP A 11 -61.37 28.14 5.44
CA ASP A 11 -60.05 28.79 5.39
C ASP A 11 -59.25 28.34 6.62
N VAL A 12 -58.25 27.48 6.42
CA VAL A 12 -57.22 27.21 7.41
C VAL A 12 -56.07 28.16 7.12
N SER A 13 -56.09 29.34 7.73
CA SER A 13 -54.89 30.14 7.93
C SER A 13 -53.99 29.39 8.92
N MET A 14 -52.73 29.16 8.54
CA MET A 14 -51.76 28.61 9.48
C MET A 14 -51.49 29.64 10.59
N SER A 15 -51.90 29.23 11.79
CA SER A 15 -51.58 29.77 13.11
C SER A 15 -50.18 30.39 13.22
N GLU A 16 -50.16 31.62 13.70
CA GLU A 16 -49.03 32.23 14.41
C GLU A 16 -48.51 31.25 15.47
N CYS A 17 -47.23 30.89 15.41
CA CYS A 17 -46.54 30.30 16.54
C CYS A 17 -46.36 31.41 17.59
N ALA A 18 -47.11 31.33 18.68
CA ALA A 18 -46.97 32.18 19.85
C ALA A 18 -45.50 32.21 20.31
N GLY A 19 -44.98 33.42 20.54
CA GLY A 19 -43.59 33.66 20.91
C GLY A 19 -43.17 32.89 22.16
N VAL A 20 -42.31 31.89 21.97
CA VAL A 20 -41.45 31.38 23.03
C VAL A 20 -40.46 32.51 23.32
N GLU A 21 -40.59 33.19 24.46
CA GLU A 21 -39.56 34.10 24.95
C GLU A 21 -38.23 33.33 24.95
N GLU A 22 -37.29 33.70 24.08
CA GLU A 22 -35.94 33.15 24.09
C GLU A 22 -35.38 33.34 25.50
N ALA A 23 -35.28 32.25 26.26
CA ALA A 23 -34.73 32.27 27.60
C ALA A 23 -33.34 32.88 27.50
N ALA A 24 -33.21 34.13 27.97
CA ALA A 24 -31.99 34.90 27.82
C ALA A 24 -30.81 34.07 28.32
N PHE A 25 -29.74 33.96 27.53
CA PHE A 25 -28.54 33.23 27.94
C PHE A 25 -27.99 33.86 29.22
N VAL A 26 -28.31 33.25 30.36
CA VAL A 26 -27.77 33.67 31.64
C VAL A 26 -26.36 33.13 31.71
N LEU A 27 -25.41 33.90 31.18
CA LEU A 27 -23.99 33.55 31.24
C LEU A 27 -23.55 33.27 32.69
N ARG A 28 -24.24 33.89 33.67
CA ARG A 28 -23.90 33.89 35.09
C ARG A 28 -25.12 33.74 35.98
N ASN A 29 -25.17 32.67 36.77
CA ASN A 29 -26.08 32.62 37.92
C ASN A 29 -25.36 33.16 39.16
N ARG A 30 -26.09 33.75 40.13
CA ARG A 30 -25.49 34.19 41.40
C ARG A 30 -24.74 33.07 42.13
N ARG A 31 -25.17 31.82 41.91
CA ARG A 31 -24.57 30.60 42.47
C ARG A 31 -23.21 30.27 41.87
N ASP A 32 -22.84 30.86 40.73
CA ASP A 32 -21.61 30.54 40.01
C ASP A 32 -20.45 31.50 40.28
N LYS A 33 -20.70 32.51 41.12
CA LYS A 33 -19.70 33.52 41.47
C LYS A 33 -18.49 32.88 42.16
N GLY A 34 -17.31 33.11 41.59
CA GLY A 34 -16.03 32.63 42.14
C GLY A 34 -15.61 31.24 41.66
N PHE A 35 -16.37 30.57 40.80
CA PHE A 35 -15.89 29.34 40.19
C PHE A 35 -14.75 29.63 39.21
N ARG A 36 -13.76 28.73 39.24
CA ARG A 36 -12.66 28.64 38.29
C ARG A 36 -12.83 27.33 37.53
N ILE A 37 -12.93 27.41 36.21
CA ILE A 37 -13.14 26.25 35.34
C ILE A 37 -12.13 26.33 34.21
N GLU A 38 -11.60 25.19 33.76
CA GLU A 38 -10.68 25.19 32.62
C GLU A 38 -11.32 25.85 31.39
N ALA A 39 -10.56 26.71 30.72
CA ALA A 39 -11.03 27.54 29.62
C ALA A 39 -11.77 26.76 28.51
N ASN A 40 -11.33 25.55 28.19
CA ASN A 40 -11.93 24.72 27.14
C ASN A 40 -13.39 24.36 27.44
N TYR A 41 -13.74 24.08 28.70
CA TYR A 41 -15.12 23.79 29.07
C TYR A 41 -16.01 25.03 29.01
N LEU A 42 -15.47 26.21 29.33
CA LEU A 42 -16.20 27.49 29.26
C LEU A 42 -16.46 27.90 27.81
N VAL A 43 -15.44 27.79 26.94
CA VAL A 43 -15.59 28.07 25.51
C VAL A 43 -16.57 27.08 24.86
N TRP A 44 -16.48 25.80 25.19
CA TRP A 44 -17.45 24.79 24.75
C TRP A 44 -18.87 25.08 25.24
N ALA A 45 -19.06 25.38 26.53
CA ALA A 45 -20.39 25.65 27.09
C ALA A 45 -21.04 26.89 26.46
N TYR A 46 -20.23 27.91 26.16
CA TYR A 46 -20.69 29.07 25.40
C TYR A 46 -21.15 28.66 24.00
N ASP A 47 -20.33 27.91 23.25
CA ASP A 47 -20.67 27.53 21.88
C ASP A 47 -21.93 26.67 21.83
N VAL A 48 -22.07 25.72 22.76
CA VAL A 48 -23.26 24.89 22.90
C VAL A 48 -24.51 25.74 23.11
N TRP A 49 -24.45 26.73 24.00
CA TRP A 49 -25.60 27.57 24.25
C TRP A 49 -25.87 28.54 23.10
N TYR A 50 -24.83 29.25 22.65
CA TYR A 50 -24.93 30.29 21.64
C TYR A 50 -25.45 29.76 20.30
N HIS A 51 -25.07 28.54 19.92
CA HIS A 51 -25.51 27.92 18.67
C HIS A 51 -26.71 26.96 18.83
N GLY A 52 -27.24 26.79 20.04
CA GLY A 52 -28.37 25.89 20.27
C GLY A 52 -28.04 24.40 20.12
N TRP A 53 -26.83 23.99 20.50
CA TRP A 53 -26.33 22.60 20.38
C TRP A 53 -26.57 21.77 21.64
N GLN A 54 -27.56 22.10 22.46
CA GLN A 54 -27.89 21.34 23.67
C GLN A 54 -28.18 19.87 23.36
N HIS A 55 -28.75 19.58 22.19
CA HIS A 55 -29.03 18.22 21.70
C HIS A 55 -27.78 17.37 21.41
N MET A 56 -26.60 17.99 21.30
CA MET A 56 -25.32 17.30 21.08
C MET A 56 -24.60 16.95 22.39
N VAL A 57 -25.15 17.36 23.55
CA VAL A 57 -24.52 17.12 24.85
C VAL A 57 -24.89 15.72 25.35
N PRO A 58 -23.93 14.85 25.73
CA PRO A 58 -24.19 13.45 26.09
C PRO A 58 -24.83 13.27 27.47
N PHE A 59 -25.20 14.38 28.13
CA PHE A 59 -25.81 14.38 29.45
C PHE A 59 -26.98 15.36 29.48
N LYS A 60 -27.97 15.05 30.33
CA LYS A 60 -29.14 15.91 30.51
C LYS A 60 -28.68 17.27 31.04
N ILE A 61 -29.22 18.34 30.47
CA ILE A 61 -29.00 19.72 30.92
C ILE A 61 -30.24 20.16 31.73
N PRO A 62 -30.27 19.99 33.07
CA PRO A 62 -31.37 20.49 33.89
C PRO A 62 -31.57 22.01 33.76
N GLU A 63 -32.68 22.46 33.20
CA GLU A 63 -32.95 23.88 33.06
C GLU A 63 -33.17 24.58 34.42
N PRO A 64 -32.71 25.84 34.61
CA PRO A 64 -31.81 26.63 33.76
C PRO A 64 -30.33 26.56 34.20
N PHE A 65 -29.42 26.16 33.31
CA PHE A 65 -27.97 26.26 33.52
C PHE A 65 -27.42 27.62 33.10
N SER A 66 -26.45 28.13 33.86
CA SER A 66 -25.56 29.18 33.36
C SER A 66 -24.46 28.59 32.48
N GLY A 67 -23.77 29.43 31.71
CA GLY A 67 -22.57 29.00 30.95
C GLY A 67 -21.51 28.35 31.85
N PHE A 68 -21.28 28.90 33.05
CA PHE A 68 -20.36 28.30 34.03
C PHE A 68 -20.87 26.98 34.61
N GLY A 69 -22.17 26.89 34.89
CA GLY A 69 -22.77 25.66 35.39
C GLY A 69 -22.66 24.52 34.36
N LEU A 70 -22.92 24.82 33.08
CA LEU A 70 -22.81 23.85 31.99
C LEU A 70 -21.37 23.40 31.78
N ALA A 71 -20.41 24.33 31.82
CA ALA A 71 -18.98 24.02 31.76
C ALA A 71 -18.53 23.11 32.92
N ARG A 72 -19.04 23.37 34.14
CA ARG A 72 -18.74 22.55 35.32
C ARG A 72 -19.30 21.15 35.19
N GLU A 73 -20.52 21.01 34.68
CA GLU A 73 -21.15 19.70 34.50
C GLU A 73 -20.43 18.89 33.41
N ALA A 74 -19.99 19.53 32.33
CA ALA A 74 -19.14 18.90 31.33
C ALA A 74 -17.80 18.41 31.89
N ALA A 75 -17.16 19.20 32.76
CA ALA A 75 -15.93 18.79 33.45
C ALA A 75 -16.17 17.57 34.37
N ARG A 76 -17.31 17.53 35.08
CA ARG A 76 -17.72 16.37 35.88
C ARG A 76 -17.98 15.13 35.03
N TRP A 77 -18.67 15.29 33.90
CA TRP A 77 -18.93 14.20 32.96
C TRP A 77 -17.63 13.58 32.44
N GLU A 78 -16.68 14.40 31.99
CA GLU A 78 -15.37 13.91 31.54
C GLU A 78 -14.56 13.24 32.66
N ALA A 79 -14.65 13.75 33.89
CA ALA A 79 -14.04 13.10 35.04
C ALA A 79 -14.69 11.76 35.39
N ALA A 80 -16.02 11.66 35.27
CA ALA A 80 -16.76 10.41 35.45
C ALA A 80 -16.43 9.39 34.36
N ARG A 81 -16.40 9.81 33.09
CA ARG A 81 -16.02 8.97 31.94
C ARG A 81 -14.61 8.39 32.05
N LYS A 82 -13.66 9.16 32.59
CA LYS A 82 -12.31 8.63 32.88
C LYS A 82 -12.32 7.49 33.90
N ARG A 83 -13.31 7.44 34.79
CA ARG A 83 -13.52 6.35 35.76
C ARG A 83 -14.36 5.21 35.17
N ASP A 84 -15.34 5.55 34.34
CA ASP A 84 -16.22 4.63 33.66
C ASP A 84 -16.23 4.89 32.14
N PRO A 85 -15.37 4.18 31.38
CA PRO A 85 -15.29 4.31 29.92
C PRO A 85 -16.57 3.90 29.18
N THR A 86 -17.59 3.36 29.85
CA THR A 86 -18.88 3.03 29.23
C THR A 86 -19.78 4.24 29.02
N LEU A 87 -19.51 5.35 29.73
CA LEU A 87 -20.21 6.62 29.52
C LEU A 87 -19.90 7.19 28.13
N GLU A 88 -20.93 7.73 27.47
CA GLU A 88 -20.80 8.31 26.13
C GLU A 88 -19.80 9.48 26.14
N PRO A 89 -18.82 9.51 25.22
CA PRO A 89 -17.85 10.59 25.13
C PRO A 89 -18.51 11.90 24.71
N ASN A 90 -18.09 13.01 25.30
CA ASN A 90 -18.44 14.34 24.79
C ASN A 90 -17.61 14.64 23.53
N PHE A 91 -18.09 14.13 22.39
CA PHE A 91 -17.39 14.23 21.11
C PHE A 91 -17.09 15.68 20.69
N MET A 92 -17.93 16.65 21.10
CA MET A 92 -17.68 18.06 20.84
C MET A 92 -16.44 18.54 21.57
N LEU A 93 -16.30 18.22 22.86
CA LEU A 93 -15.12 18.61 23.66
C LEU A 93 -13.82 17.97 23.17
N ASP A 94 -13.89 16.78 22.57
CA ASP A 94 -12.74 16.13 21.95
C ASP A 94 -12.27 16.88 20.69
N ALA A 95 -13.03 17.82 20.13
CA ALA A 95 -12.60 18.53 18.94
C ALA A 95 -11.33 19.38 19.19
N ALA A 96 -10.43 19.39 18.20
CA ALA A 96 -9.19 20.17 18.23
C ALA A 96 -9.42 21.67 18.45
N CYS A 97 -10.58 22.22 18.05
CA CYS A 97 -10.94 23.62 18.30
C CYS A 97 -11.11 23.94 19.80
N TYR A 98 -11.36 22.95 20.66
CA TYR A 98 -11.38 23.10 22.14
C TYR A 98 -10.13 22.53 22.80
N SER A 99 -9.23 21.89 22.03
CA SER A 99 -8.02 21.28 22.59
C SER A 99 -7.09 22.34 23.19
N LYS A 100 -6.59 22.03 24.38
CA LYS A 100 -5.68 22.89 25.16
C LYS A 100 -4.44 23.23 24.33
N CYS A 101 -4.02 24.49 24.32
CA CYS A 101 -2.63 24.80 23.98
C CYS A 101 -1.73 24.07 25.00
N PRO A 102 -0.76 23.24 24.57
CA PRO A 102 0.17 22.58 25.48
C PRO A 102 0.85 23.63 26.38
N GLY A 103 0.61 23.56 27.70
CA GLY A 103 1.21 24.47 28.69
C GLY A 103 0.27 25.51 29.31
N LEU A 104 -0.99 25.63 28.86
CA LEU A 104 -1.99 26.53 29.47
C LEU A 104 -3.13 25.72 30.12
N LEU A 105 -2.88 25.14 31.28
CA LEU A 105 -3.95 24.76 32.23
C LEU A 105 -4.41 26.03 32.96
N VAL A 106 -4.99 26.97 32.20
CA VAL A 106 -5.52 28.19 32.79
C VAL A 106 -6.98 27.95 33.10
N GLU A 107 -7.28 27.82 34.38
CA GLU A 107 -8.64 27.98 34.86
C GLU A 107 -9.02 29.46 34.70
N TRP A 108 -10.15 29.71 34.05
CA TRP A 108 -10.71 31.05 33.93
C TRP A 108 -11.71 31.29 35.04
N ASP A 109 -11.61 32.47 35.64
CA ASP A 109 -12.71 33.08 36.37
C ASP A 109 -13.56 33.92 35.39
N GLU A 110 -14.58 34.56 35.96
CA GLU A 110 -15.53 35.42 35.25
C GLU A 110 -14.82 36.53 34.45
N SER A 111 -13.81 37.18 35.03
CA SER A 111 -13.10 38.29 34.39
C SER A 111 -12.26 37.82 33.21
N ALA A 112 -11.58 36.67 33.32
CA ALA A 112 -10.80 36.11 32.23
C ALA A 112 -11.69 35.68 31.05
N PHE A 113 -12.85 35.10 31.35
CA PHE A 113 -13.80 34.69 30.32
C PHE A 113 -14.41 35.89 29.58
N ASP A 114 -14.77 36.95 30.30
CA ASP A 114 -15.24 38.21 29.69
C ASP A 114 -14.20 38.86 28.80
N ALA A 115 -12.94 38.87 29.25
CA ALA A 115 -11.82 39.37 28.45
C ALA A 115 -11.67 38.56 27.16
N TRP A 116 -11.82 37.23 27.20
CA TRP A 116 -11.79 36.40 26.00
C TRP A 116 -12.96 36.71 25.04
N LEU A 117 -14.18 36.82 25.57
CA LEU A 117 -15.37 37.17 24.78
C LEU A 117 -15.22 38.51 24.06
N THR A 118 -14.63 39.50 24.73
CA THR A 118 -14.42 40.85 24.17
C THR A 118 -13.23 40.94 23.22
N GLN A 119 -12.13 40.24 23.47
CA GLN A 119 -10.88 40.39 22.69
C GLN A 119 -10.81 39.48 21.46
N THR A 120 -11.33 38.25 21.55
CA THR A 120 -11.01 37.19 20.56
C THR A 120 -12.20 36.85 19.65
N ARG A 121 -13.43 37.16 20.08
CA ARG A 121 -14.67 36.72 19.42
C ARG A 121 -15.32 37.78 18.53
N ASN A 122 -14.51 38.59 17.83
CA ASN A 122 -15.00 39.63 16.91
C ASN A 122 -15.86 39.08 15.76
N ASN A 123 -15.77 37.78 15.46
CA ASN A 123 -16.73 37.09 14.60
C ASN A 123 -17.50 36.07 15.44
N ARG A 124 -18.81 36.31 15.63
CA ARG A 124 -19.68 35.48 16.47
C ARG A 124 -19.87 34.05 15.91
N ASP A 125 -19.58 33.85 14.62
CA ASP A 125 -19.73 32.56 13.93
C ASP A 125 -18.60 31.56 14.19
N ASN A 126 -17.54 31.98 14.88
CA ASN A 126 -16.40 31.12 15.18
C ASN A 126 -16.71 30.13 16.31
N VAL A 127 -16.18 28.91 16.18
CA VAL A 127 -16.32 27.79 17.12
C VAL A 127 -14.97 27.47 17.75
N GLY A 128 -14.91 27.37 19.07
CA GLY A 128 -13.69 27.08 19.82
C GLY A 128 -12.70 28.24 19.91
N PHE A 129 -11.44 27.92 20.22
CA PHE A 129 -10.36 28.90 20.32
C PHE A 129 -9.83 29.27 18.93
N ARG A 130 -9.72 30.58 18.66
CA ARG A 130 -8.97 31.10 17.52
C ARG A 130 -7.47 31.02 17.82
N GLN A 131 -6.87 29.84 17.65
CA GLN A 131 -5.45 29.66 17.97
C GLN A 131 -4.55 30.31 16.91
N GLY A 132 -3.87 31.39 17.30
CA GLY A 132 -2.82 32.00 16.50
C GLY A 132 -1.63 31.05 16.34
N ASN A 133 -1.19 30.85 15.09
CA ASN A 133 0.09 30.24 14.69
C ASN A 133 0.25 28.71 14.66
N TRP A 134 -0.81 27.93 14.38
CA TRP A 134 -0.63 26.56 13.86
C TRP A 134 -0.25 26.54 12.36
N ARG A 135 0.81 27.26 11.98
CA ARG A 135 1.23 27.39 10.57
C ARG A 135 2.01 26.18 10.02
N ASN A 136 2.22 25.13 10.80
CA ASN A 136 3.05 23.99 10.41
C ASN A 136 2.24 22.76 9.96
N GLY A 137 0.95 22.91 9.66
CA GLY A 137 0.06 21.82 9.24
C GLY A 137 -0.43 21.98 7.80
N ARG A 138 -0.88 20.88 7.19
CA ARG A 138 -1.69 20.94 5.97
C ARG A 138 -2.99 21.68 6.27
N THR A 139 -3.51 22.39 5.28
CA THR A 139 -4.73 23.18 5.35
C THR A 139 -5.62 22.83 4.14
N ILE A 140 -6.93 23.07 4.23
CA ILE A 140 -7.89 22.83 3.13
C ILE A 140 -8.17 24.15 2.43
N ALA A 141 -8.09 24.19 1.10
CA ALA A 141 -8.43 25.40 0.35
C ALA A 141 -9.87 25.84 0.67
N LEU A 142 -10.12 27.13 0.86
CA LEU A 142 -11.48 27.64 1.16
C LEU A 142 -12.54 27.15 0.16
N SER A 143 -12.20 27.04 -1.12
CA SER A 143 -13.09 26.54 -2.18
C SER A 143 -13.42 25.04 -2.09
N GLN A 144 -12.72 24.29 -1.23
CA GLN A 144 -12.87 22.85 -1.05
C GLN A 144 -13.47 22.49 0.32
N VAL A 145 -13.80 23.48 1.15
CA VAL A 145 -14.31 23.27 2.51
C VAL A 145 -15.64 22.53 2.50
N ASP A 146 -16.60 22.94 1.67
CA ASP A 146 -17.91 22.28 1.62
C ASP A 146 -17.79 20.84 1.10
N ALA A 147 -16.93 20.60 0.11
CA ALA A 147 -16.64 19.25 -0.38
C ALA A 147 -16.01 18.38 0.73
N ALA A 148 -15.08 18.93 1.49
CA ALA A 148 -14.47 18.26 2.64
C ALA A 148 -15.50 17.96 3.75
N LEU A 149 -16.36 18.91 4.09
CA LEU A 149 -17.40 18.74 5.09
C LEU A 149 -18.41 17.66 4.67
N ASN A 150 -18.86 17.69 3.42
CA ASN A 150 -19.80 16.71 2.90
C ASN A 150 -19.21 15.30 2.89
N ASP A 151 -17.98 15.12 2.36
CA ASP A 151 -17.30 13.80 2.35
C ASP A 151 -17.12 13.24 3.78
N LEU A 152 -16.84 14.12 4.74
CA LEU A 152 -16.64 13.72 6.12
C LEU A 152 -17.95 13.34 6.83
N LEU A 153 -19.02 14.09 6.58
CA LEU A 153 -20.31 13.89 7.21
C LEU A 153 -21.11 12.75 6.54
N GLU A 154 -20.95 12.53 5.24
CA GLU A 154 -21.52 11.38 4.54
C GLU A 154 -20.96 10.06 5.06
N SER A 155 -19.70 10.05 5.50
CA SER A 155 -19.05 8.88 6.11
C SER A 155 -19.25 8.78 7.63
N TRP A 156 -20.16 9.59 8.20
CA TRP A 156 -20.46 9.61 9.64
C TRP A 156 -21.53 8.57 10.03
N PRO A 157 -21.43 7.92 11.20
CA PRO A 157 -20.22 7.79 12.02
C PRO A 157 -19.20 6.88 11.34
N VAL A 158 -17.91 7.22 11.44
CA VAL A 158 -16.86 6.27 11.04
C VAL A 158 -16.89 5.10 12.02
N ASN A 159 -17.09 3.89 11.51
CA ASN A 159 -17.45 2.69 12.30
C ASN A 159 -16.32 2.04 13.08
N ASP A 160 -15.24 2.77 13.31
CA ASP A 160 -14.29 2.36 14.32
C ASP A 160 -14.91 2.67 15.69
N LYS A 161 -15.56 1.66 16.28
CA LYS A 161 -15.95 1.67 17.71
C LYS A 161 -14.77 1.95 18.65
N GLY A 162 -13.53 1.94 18.14
CA GLY A 162 -12.31 2.26 18.89
C GLY A 162 -11.67 3.62 18.56
N LEU A 163 -12.21 4.43 17.64
CA LEU A 163 -11.67 5.76 17.36
C LEU A 163 -12.57 6.85 17.95
N ASP A 164 -11.98 7.70 18.78
CA ASP A 164 -12.58 8.97 19.19
C ASP A 164 -12.77 9.90 17.97
N PHE A 165 -13.52 10.99 18.18
CA PHE A 165 -13.79 11.99 17.14
C PHE A 165 -12.52 12.44 16.41
N ILE A 166 -11.45 12.70 17.17
CA ILE A 166 -10.15 13.10 16.65
C ILE A 166 -9.53 11.99 15.79
N GLY A 167 -9.58 10.74 16.23
CA GLY A 167 -9.05 9.59 15.53
C GLY A 167 -9.70 9.41 14.16
N LYS A 168 -11.03 9.59 14.10
CA LYS A 168 -11.82 9.56 12.86
C LYS A 168 -11.37 10.66 11.90
N LEU A 169 -11.27 11.90 12.39
CA LEU A 169 -10.81 13.04 11.58
C LEU A 169 -9.34 12.89 11.13
N ARG A 170 -8.45 12.40 11.99
CA ARG A 170 -7.05 12.11 11.63
C ARG A 170 -6.97 11.02 10.57
N ARG A 171 -7.82 9.99 10.63
CA ARG A 171 -7.89 8.94 9.62
C ARG A 171 -8.37 9.50 8.28
N TRP A 172 -9.45 10.29 8.30
CA TRP A 172 -9.94 11.03 7.13
C TRP A 172 -8.85 11.92 6.54
N TRP A 173 -8.16 12.71 7.37
CA TRP A 173 -7.07 13.61 6.95
C TRP A 173 -5.88 12.88 6.31
N ARG A 174 -5.66 11.61 6.66
CA ARG A 174 -4.62 10.77 6.06
C ARG A 174 -5.04 10.16 4.73
N ASN A 175 -6.34 10.12 4.43
CA ASN A 175 -6.91 9.60 3.19
C ASN A 175 -6.33 10.34 1.98
N PRO A 176 -5.88 9.65 0.92
CA PRO A 176 -5.46 10.27 -0.33
C PRO A 176 -6.46 11.26 -0.94
N TYR A 177 -7.77 11.12 -0.71
CA TYR A 177 -8.79 12.08 -1.13
C TYR A 177 -8.70 13.40 -0.35
N ALA A 178 -8.66 13.36 0.98
CA ALA A 178 -8.42 14.57 1.77
C ALA A 178 -7.12 15.28 1.38
N ARG A 179 -6.06 14.52 1.01
CA ARG A 179 -4.82 15.11 0.49
C ARG A 179 -4.97 15.83 -0.84
N SER A 180 -5.93 15.45 -1.68
CA SER A 180 -6.20 16.21 -2.91
C SER A 180 -6.96 17.52 -2.64
N LEU A 181 -7.62 17.64 -1.48
CA LEU A 181 -8.31 18.88 -1.06
C LEU A 181 -7.38 19.86 -0.34
N THR A 182 -6.18 19.41 0.06
CA THR A 182 -5.23 20.27 0.79
C THR A 182 -4.47 21.21 -0.14
N SER A 183 -4.38 22.48 0.25
CA SER A 183 -3.62 23.52 -0.44
C SER A 183 -2.32 23.83 0.32
N MET A 184 -1.35 24.37 -0.42
CA MET A 184 -0.10 24.95 0.12
C MET A 184 -0.06 26.47 -0.05
N ALA A 185 -1.06 27.06 -0.73
CA ALA A 185 -1.13 28.48 -1.05
C ALA A 185 -2.13 29.19 -0.12
N GLY A 186 -1.76 30.36 0.41
CA GLY A 186 -2.52 31.05 1.45
C GLY A 186 -3.98 31.35 1.10
N GLY A 187 -4.88 31.14 2.08
CA GLY A 187 -6.33 31.22 1.92
C GLY A 187 -7.04 29.92 2.32
N ASP A 188 -6.60 29.31 3.43
CA ASP A 188 -6.96 27.93 3.76
C ASP A 188 -7.52 27.79 5.18
N VAL A 189 -8.33 26.75 5.36
CA VAL A 189 -8.91 26.31 6.62
C VAL A 189 -7.95 25.33 7.30
N SER A 190 -7.52 25.70 8.50
CA SER A 190 -6.71 24.84 9.37
C SER A 190 -7.52 23.67 9.92
N LEU A 191 -6.84 22.63 10.43
CA LEU A 191 -7.52 21.49 11.04
C LEU A 191 -8.45 21.90 12.21
N PRO A 192 -8.05 22.76 13.17
CA PRO A 192 -8.97 23.22 14.21
C PRO A 192 -10.18 23.99 13.65
N GLU A 193 -9.99 24.82 12.62
CA GLU A 193 -11.11 25.53 11.98
C GLU A 193 -12.05 24.55 11.27
N LEU A 194 -11.54 23.52 10.58
CA LEU A 194 -12.38 22.47 10.00
C LEU A 194 -13.17 21.75 11.10
N HIS A 195 -12.55 21.41 12.24
CA HIS A 195 -13.28 20.80 13.37
C HIS A 195 -14.44 21.70 13.83
N GLY A 196 -14.20 23.01 13.96
CA GLY A 196 -15.25 23.97 14.30
C GLY A 196 -16.38 24.00 13.27
N LEU A 197 -16.05 23.97 11.97
CA LEU A 197 -17.04 23.91 10.89
C LEU A 197 -17.84 22.60 10.87
N ILE A 198 -17.20 21.47 11.19
CA ILE A 198 -17.87 20.18 11.33
C ILE A 198 -18.88 20.24 12.48
N LEU A 199 -18.47 20.72 13.65
CA LEU A 199 -19.39 20.87 14.79
C LEU A 199 -20.56 21.81 14.47
N LYS A 200 -20.27 22.92 13.78
CA LYS A 200 -21.31 23.84 13.31
C LYS A 200 -22.31 23.14 12.40
N ARG A 201 -21.82 22.36 11.42
CA ARG A 201 -22.67 21.62 10.50
C ARG A 201 -23.49 20.54 11.22
N LEU A 202 -22.87 19.79 12.13
CA LEU A 202 -23.55 18.78 12.97
C LEU A 202 -24.68 19.40 13.81
N GLY A 203 -24.40 20.51 14.50
CA GLY A 203 -25.39 21.17 15.34
C GLY A 203 -26.52 21.84 14.56
N THR A 204 -26.27 22.27 13.32
CA THR A 204 -27.33 22.76 12.42
C THR A 204 -28.25 21.64 11.95
N LEU A 205 -27.78 20.40 11.83
CA LEU A 205 -28.63 19.28 11.38
C LEU A 205 -29.71 18.91 12.42
N ARG A 206 -29.48 19.16 13.71
CA ARG A 206 -30.43 18.87 14.81
C ARG A 206 -30.97 17.44 14.83
N VAL A 207 -30.17 16.48 14.36
CA VAL A 207 -30.49 15.05 14.41
C VAL A 207 -29.54 14.31 15.36
N PRO A 208 -29.96 13.17 15.92
CA PRO A 208 -29.07 12.25 16.60
C PRO A 208 -27.82 11.90 15.77
N LEU A 209 -26.68 11.65 16.43
CA LEU A 209 -25.40 11.43 15.75
C LEU A 209 -25.39 10.26 14.76
N ASP A 210 -26.20 9.22 15.02
CA ASP A 210 -26.40 8.07 14.16
C ASP A 210 -27.23 8.40 12.90
N GLN A 211 -28.00 9.49 12.91
CA GLN A 211 -28.77 9.98 11.77
C GLN A 211 -28.04 11.06 10.96
N VAL A 212 -26.88 11.54 11.41
CA VAL A 212 -26.13 12.64 10.77
C VAL A 212 -25.85 12.38 9.30
N ALA A 213 -25.39 11.18 8.92
CA ALA A 213 -25.09 10.91 7.51
C ALA A 213 -26.35 10.91 6.64
N LYS A 214 -27.46 10.36 7.15
CA LYS A 214 -28.76 10.42 6.48
C LYS A 214 -29.21 11.87 6.31
N ALA A 215 -29.21 12.66 7.38
CA ALA A 215 -29.60 14.07 7.34
C ALA A 215 -28.67 14.91 6.46
N THR A 216 -27.37 14.61 6.43
CA THR A 216 -26.40 15.26 5.56
C THR A 216 -26.71 14.98 4.09
N ARG A 217 -26.92 13.71 3.72
CA ARG A 217 -27.31 13.34 2.35
C ARG A 217 -28.62 14.02 1.94
N ARG A 218 -29.62 14.04 2.81
CA ARG A 218 -30.88 14.75 2.57
C ARG A 218 -30.66 16.25 2.35
N ASN A 219 -29.84 16.89 3.18
CA ASN A 219 -29.50 18.30 3.02
C ASN A 219 -28.78 18.55 1.67
N ILE A 220 -27.83 17.69 1.29
CA ILE A 220 -27.14 17.77 -0.01
C ILE A 220 -28.13 17.61 -1.17
N ARG A 221 -29.08 16.68 -1.10
CA ARG A 221 -30.13 16.51 -2.12
C ARG A 221 -31.00 17.77 -2.25
N ARG A 222 -31.47 18.32 -1.13
CA ARG A 222 -32.26 19.56 -1.09
C ARG A 222 -31.49 20.74 -1.67
N GLN A 223 -30.21 20.87 -1.32
CA GLN A 223 -29.34 21.89 -1.88
C GLN A 223 -29.19 21.72 -3.41
N LYS A 224 -28.94 20.49 -3.91
CA LYS A 224 -28.90 20.22 -5.36
C LYS A 224 -30.21 20.57 -6.06
N ILE A 225 -31.35 20.29 -5.44
CA ILE A 225 -32.68 20.65 -5.98
C ILE A 225 -32.80 22.18 -6.05
N GLN A 226 -32.47 22.90 -4.98
CA GLN A 226 -32.51 24.36 -4.92
C GLN A 226 -31.58 25.00 -5.95
N GLU A 227 -30.34 24.51 -6.10
CA GLU A 227 -29.38 25.00 -7.08
C GLU A 227 -29.88 24.80 -8.52
N ARG A 228 -30.46 23.63 -8.83
CA ARG A 228 -31.05 23.36 -10.16
C ARG A 228 -32.27 24.22 -10.44
N VAL A 229 -33.10 24.47 -9.43
CA VAL A 229 -34.26 25.35 -9.55
C VAL A 229 -33.82 26.80 -9.75
N ALA A 230 -32.83 27.26 -8.98
CA ALA A 230 -32.25 28.59 -9.14
C ALA A 230 -31.66 28.80 -10.54
N ALA A 231 -31.00 27.76 -11.09
CA ALA A 231 -30.47 27.78 -12.45
C ALA A 231 -31.57 27.89 -13.53
N LEU A 232 -32.76 27.35 -13.27
CA LEU A 232 -33.93 27.52 -14.16
C LEU A 232 -34.59 28.89 -14.00
N THR A 233 -34.71 29.40 -12.78
CA THR A 233 -35.34 30.71 -12.52
C THR A 233 -34.47 31.89 -12.92
N GLY A 234 -33.15 31.73 -12.99
CA GLY A 234 -32.22 32.79 -13.42
C GLY A 234 -32.26 33.12 -14.91
N ILE A 235 -33.12 32.45 -15.68
CA ILE A 235 -33.46 32.79 -17.06
C ILE A 235 -34.69 33.70 -16.98
N ASP A 236 -34.48 34.98 -16.65
CA ASP A 236 -35.53 36.02 -16.62
C ASP A 236 -36.02 36.31 -18.06
N ASP A 237 -36.73 35.36 -18.66
CA ASP A 237 -37.46 35.59 -19.91
C ASP A 237 -38.83 36.20 -19.57
N PRO A 238 -39.09 37.49 -19.90
CA PRO A 238 -40.33 38.17 -19.58
C PRO A 238 -41.57 37.52 -20.23
N ASP A 239 -41.36 36.68 -21.25
CA ASP A 239 -42.42 35.97 -21.98
C ASP A 239 -42.64 34.52 -21.48
N SER A 240 -42.04 34.14 -20.33
CA SER A 240 -42.22 32.79 -19.79
C SER A 240 -43.68 32.51 -19.40
N ASP A 241 -44.28 31.51 -20.07
CA ASP A 241 -45.66 31.02 -19.86
C ASP A 241 -45.96 30.87 -18.35
N PRO A 242 -47.05 31.42 -17.79
CA PRO A 242 -47.43 31.23 -16.38
C PRO A 242 -47.51 29.77 -15.94
N GLY A 243 -47.66 28.84 -16.90
CA GLY A 243 -47.55 27.41 -16.63
C GLY A 243 -46.14 26.91 -16.23
N HIS A 244 -45.05 27.64 -16.50
CA HIS A 244 -43.71 27.33 -15.98
C HIS A 244 -43.64 27.50 -14.46
N THR A 245 -44.27 28.54 -13.91
CA THR A 245 -44.28 28.83 -12.47
C THR A 245 -45.00 27.74 -11.67
N SER A 246 -46.16 27.27 -12.17
CA SER A 246 -46.88 26.15 -11.55
C SER A 246 -46.08 24.85 -11.56
N LEU A 247 -45.29 24.60 -12.62
CA LEU A 247 -44.44 23.42 -12.69
C LEU A 247 -43.27 23.48 -11.70
N ILE A 248 -42.61 24.64 -11.60
CA ILE A 248 -41.56 24.87 -10.60
C ILE A 248 -42.14 24.67 -9.20
N GLN A 249 -43.36 25.15 -8.95
CA GLN A 249 -44.04 24.95 -7.66
C GLN A 249 -44.29 23.47 -7.34
N ILE A 250 -44.72 22.66 -8.33
CA ILE A 250 -44.91 21.21 -8.15
C ILE A 250 -43.58 20.52 -7.83
N ILE A 251 -42.50 20.87 -8.52
CA ILE A 251 -41.18 20.27 -8.28
C ILE A 251 -40.58 20.76 -6.95
N MET A 252 -40.88 21.99 -6.54
CA MET A 252 -40.43 22.54 -5.25
C MET A 252 -41.22 22.00 -4.07
N SER A 253 -42.45 21.54 -4.30
CA SER A 253 -43.27 20.91 -3.27
C SER A 253 -42.57 19.69 -2.66
N ASP A 254 -42.57 19.62 -1.33
CA ASP A 254 -42.07 18.46 -0.59
C ASP A 254 -43.03 17.27 -0.67
N SER A 255 -44.30 17.51 -1.00
CA SER A 255 -45.28 16.45 -1.26
C SER A 255 -45.06 15.83 -2.65
N PRO A 256 -45.01 14.49 -2.77
CA PRO A 256 -44.90 13.82 -4.06
C PRO A 256 -46.14 14.10 -4.94
N PRO A 257 -45.98 14.27 -6.27
CA PRO A 257 -47.12 14.28 -7.17
C PRO A 257 -47.77 12.89 -7.20
N SER A 258 -49.09 12.86 -7.42
CA SER A 258 -49.83 11.59 -7.50
C SER A 258 -49.35 10.71 -8.66
N HIS A 259 -48.95 11.31 -9.79
CA HIS A 259 -48.53 10.59 -10.99
C HIS A 259 -47.28 11.20 -11.63
N LEU A 260 -46.48 10.35 -12.26
CA LEU A 260 -45.39 10.71 -13.17
C LEU A 260 -45.61 10.09 -14.55
N VAL A 261 -44.86 10.57 -15.55
CA VAL A 261 -44.84 10.02 -16.91
C VAL A 261 -43.53 9.29 -17.17
N ASN A 262 -43.63 8.03 -17.56
CA ASN A 262 -42.49 7.17 -17.86
C ASN A 262 -41.86 7.48 -19.23
N ILE A 263 -40.77 6.78 -19.59
CA ILE A 263 -40.04 7.04 -20.85
C ILE A 263 -40.90 6.80 -22.10
N SER A 264 -41.95 5.98 -21.98
CA SER A 264 -42.86 5.61 -23.06
C SER A 264 -44.10 6.52 -23.12
N GLY A 265 -44.18 7.55 -22.27
CA GLY A 265 -45.32 8.46 -22.21
C GLY A 265 -46.49 7.96 -21.36
N ASN A 266 -46.38 6.79 -20.73
CA ASN A 266 -47.42 6.24 -19.86
C ASN A 266 -47.36 6.87 -18.47
N LYS A 267 -48.53 7.14 -17.88
CA LYS A 267 -48.63 7.60 -16.50
C LYS A 267 -48.50 6.43 -15.53
N PHE A 268 -47.76 6.63 -14.46
CA PHE A 268 -47.71 5.70 -13.31
C PHE A 268 -47.80 6.48 -12.00
N GLN A 269 -48.35 5.84 -10.97
CA GLN A 269 -48.53 6.44 -9.66
C GLN A 269 -47.27 6.27 -8.80
N ILE A 270 -46.83 7.34 -8.12
CA ILE A 270 -45.73 7.22 -7.14
C ILE A 270 -46.26 6.54 -5.88
N VAL A 271 -47.29 7.14 -5.30
CA VAL A 271 -47.88 6.76 -4.01
C VAL A 271 -49.39 6.87 -4.10
N ALA A 272 -50.10 5.83 -3.65
CA ALA A 272 -51.54 5.85 -3.45
C ALA A 272 -51.91 6.48 -2.12
N GLU A 273 -53.15 6.95 -1.98
CA GLU A 273 -53.62 7.61 -0.76
C GLU A 273 -53.47 6.73 0.49
N ALA A 274 -53.68 5.42 0.34
CA ALA A 274 -53.50 4.41 1.38
C ALA A 274 -52.03 4.10 1.73
N GLU A 275 -51.07 4.64 0.96
CA GLU A 275 -49.64 4.32 1.05
C GLU A 275 -48.80 5.46 1.64
N THR A 276 -49.43 6.57 2.00
CA THR A 276 -48.75 7.78 2.49
C THR A 276 -47.92 7.54 3.76
N ASP A 277 -48.34 6.58 4.59
CA ASP A 277 -47.64 6.17 5.81
C ASP A 277 -46.68 5.00 5.60
N LEU A 278 -46.59 4.42 4.39
CA LEU A 278 -45.70 3.28 4.14
C LEU A 278 -44.24 3.70 4.16
N ARG A 279 -43.41 2.86 4.80
CA ARG A 279 -41.96 3.01 4.77
C ARG A 279 -41.33 1.72 4.25
N ILE A 280 -40.64 1.81 3.12
CA ILE A 280 -40.06 0.65 2.43
C ILE A 280 -38.57 0.85 2.27
N GLN A 281 -37.77 -0.22 2.30
CA GLN A 281 -36.32 -0.10 2.11
C GLN A 281 -36.03 0.50 0.73
N SER A 282 -35.09 1.44 0.71
CA SER A 282 -34.77 2.26 -0.47
C SER A 282 -34.49 1.44 -1.73
N ARG A 283 -33.82 0.28 -1.60
CA ARG A 283 -33.50 -0.58 -2.75
C ARG A 283 -34.71 -1.08 -3.53
N TYR A 284 -35.82 -1.38 -2.85
CA TYR A 284 -37.05 -1.84 -3.51
C TYR A 284 -37.78 -0.67 -4.18
N LEU A 285 -37.77 0.51 -3.55
CA LEU A 285 -38.38 1.73 -4.10
C LEU A 285 -37.68 2.18 -5.38
N VAL A 286 -36.34 2.24 -5.37
CA VAL A 286 -35.54 2.63 -6.55
C VAL A 286 -35.71 1.61 -7.68
N TRP A 287 -35.71 0.31 -7.36
CA TRP A 287 -35.99 -0.73 -8.36
C TRP A 287 -37.40 -0.64 -8.93
N ALA A 288 -38.43 -0.48 -8.09
CA ALA A 288 -39.81 -0.36 -8.53
C ALA A 288 -40.02 0.87 -9.42
N TYR A 289 -39.37 1.99 -9.08
CA TYR A 289 -39.35 3.18 -9.93
C TYR A 289 -38.73 2.89 -11.30
N ASP A 290 -37.56 2.25 -11.35
CA ASP A 290 -36.91 1.93 -12.63
C ASP A 290 -37.78 1.00 -13.48
N ILE A 291 -38.45 0.01 -12.87
CA ILE A 291 -39.38 -0.88 -13.56
C ILE A 291 -40.52 -0.08 -14.21
N LEU A 292 -41.15 0.84 -13.47
CA LEU A 292 -42.26 1.66 -13.97
C LEU A 292 -41.80 2.71 -14.99
N ASN A 293 -40.66 3.35 -14.73
CA ASN A 293 -40.10 4.42 -15.53
C ASN A 293 -39.58 3.92 -16.88
N HIS A 294 -39.03 2.71 -16.94
CA HIS A 294 -38.52 2.10 -18.18
C HIS A 294 -39.43 1.00 -18.77
N ASP A 295 -40.59 0.78 -18.15
CA ASP A 295 -41.60 -0.20 -18.58
C ASP A 295 -41.04 -1.64 -18.66
N TRP A 296 -40.24 -2.03 -17.66
CA TRP A 296 -39.53 -3.32 -17.58
C TRP A 296 -40.35 -4.43 -16.92
N TRP A 297 -41.65 -4.51 -17.20
CA TRP A 297 -42.56 -5.46 -16.55
C TRP A 297 -42.15 -6.93 -16.63
N SER A 298 -41.45 -7.30 -17.71
CA SER A 298 -40.93 -8.64 -17.93
C SER A 298 -39.80 -9.04 -16.96
N ALA A 299 -39.21 -8.08 -16.25
CA ALA A 299 -38.24 -8.34 -15.18
C ALA A 299 -38.89 -8.59 -13.81
N VAL A 300 -40.21 -8.37 -13.68
CA VAL A 300 -40.98 -8.61 -12.45
C VAL A 300 -41.46 -10.06 -12.45
N PRO A 301 -41.21 -10.84 -11.38
CA PRO A 301 -41.80 -12.17 -11.26
C PRO A 301 -43.33 -12.11 -11.35
N GLU A 302 -43.95 -13.07 -12.03
CA GLU A 302 -45.41 -13.11 -12.21
C GLU A 302 -46.17 -13.07 -10.88
N ALA A 303 -45.62 -13.70 -9.83
CA ALA A 303 -46.19 -13.68 -8.48
C ALA A 303 -46.18 -12.30 -7.79
N VAL A 304 -45.30 -11.38 -8.23
CA VAL A 304 -45.19 -10.00 -7.72
C VAL A 304 -46.01 -9.04 -8.59
N PHE A 305 -46.22 -9.37 -9.86
CA PHE A 305 -46.87 -8.51 -10.83
C PHE A 305 -48.36 -8.33 -10.54
N SER A 306 -48.82 -7.09 -10.63
CA SER A 306 -50.24 -6.76 -10.78
C SER A 306 -50.34 -5.51 -11.65
N PRO A 307 -51.36 -5.39 -12.53
CA PRO A 307 -51.57 -4.16 -13.28
C PRO A 307 -51.91 -2.98 -12.37
N GLY A 308 -51.39 -1.79 -12.70
CA GLY A 308 -51.78 -0.54 -12.03
C GLY A 308 -51.13 -0.26 -10.67
N LEU A 309 -50.08 -1.00 -10.30
CA LEU A 309 -49.35 -0.78 -9.06
C LEU A 309 -48.65 0.58 -9.02
N SER A 310 -48.66 1.22 -7.86
CA SER A 310 -47.80 2.35 -7.56
C SER A 310 -46.34 1.90 -7.38
N VAL A 311 -45.40 2.86 -7.28
CA VAL A 311 -44.00 2.56 -6.90
C VAL A 311 -43.96 1.87 -5.53
N PHE A 312 -44.74 2.36 -4.57
CA PHE A 312 -44.74 1.84 -3.19
C PHE A 312 -45.36 0.45 -3.09
N GLU A 313 -46.50 0.19 -3.75
CA GLU A 313 -47.11 -1.15 -3.74
C GLU A 313 -46.20 -2.20 -4.40
N LEU A 314 -45.59 -1.86 -5.54
CA LEU A 314 -44.67 -2.76 -6.23
C LEU A 314 -43.41 -3.03 -5.38
N ALA A 315 -42.86 -2.01 -4.74
CA ALA A 315 -41.72 -2.15 -3.84
C ALA A 315 -42.05 -3.03 -2.62
N GLN A 316 -43.25 -2.89 -2.05
CA GLN A 316 -43.71 -3.70 -0.93
C GLN A 316 -43.82 -5.18 -1.33
N LYS A 317 -44.49 -5.48 -2.45
CA LYS A 317 -44.61 -6.87 -2.94
C LYS A 317 -43.25 -7.49 -3.27
N ALA A 318 -42.31 -6.71 -3.80
CA ALA A 318 -40.96 -7.16 -4.05
C ALA A 318 -40.21 -7.52 -2.75
N TRP A 319 -40.36 -6.72 -1.70
CA TRP A 319 -39.79 -6.98 -0.38
C TRP A 319 -40.40 -8.23 0.28
N GLU A 320 -41.72 -8.38 0.23
CA GLU A 320 -42.42 -9.56 0.75
C GLU A 320 -41.97 -10.84 0.03
N TRP A 321 -41.79 -10.78 -1.29
CA TRP A 321 -41.30 -11.90 -2.09
C TRP A 321 -39.89 -12.36 -1.68
N GLU A 322 -38.92 -11.44 -1.58
CA GLU A 322 -37.56 -11.80 -1.13
C GLU A 322 -37.56 -12.33 0.32
N THR A 323 -38.40 -11.76 1.19
CA THR A 323 -38.51 -12.20 2.61
C THR A 323 -39.08 -13.61 2.72
N ASN A 324 -39.96 -14.01 1.80
CA ASN A 324 -40.51 -15.37 1.69
C ASN A 324 -39.58 -16.36 0.97
N GLY A 325 -38.31 -16.00 0.76
CA GLY A 325 -37.30 -16.86 0.13
C GLY A 325 -37.33 -16.85 -1.41
N GLY A 326 -38.16 -15.98 -2.00
CA GLY A 326 -38.10 -15.70 -3.43
C GLY A 326 -36.83 -14.94 -3.81
N SER A 327 -36.52 -14.91 -5.11
CA SER A 327 -35.44 -14.08 -5.67
C SER A 327 -35.98 -13.22 -6.81
N ILE A 328 -35.57 -11.96 -6.87
CA ILE A 328 -35.83 -11.07 -8.00
C ILE A 328 -34.51 -10.85 -8.74
N TYR A 329 -34.40 -11.43 -9.93
CA TYR A 329 -33.13 -11.54 -10.66
C TYR A 329 -32.43 -10.18 -10.87
N THR A 330 -33.17 -9.16 -11.30
CA THR A 330 -32.64 -7.81 -11.60
C THR A 330 -32.35 -6.99 -10.35
N LEU A 331 -33.11 -7.20 -9.27
CA LEU A 331 -32.92 -6.51 -7.98
C LEU A 331 -31.59 -6.87 -7.29
N SER A 332 -30.97 -7.98 -7.70
CA SER A 332 -29.64 -8.37 -7.23
C SER A 332 -28.48 -7.52 -7.79
N SER A 333 -28.74 -6.66 -8.79
CA SER A 333 -27.73 -5.80 -9.41
C SER A 333 -27.06 -4.88 -8.39
N SER A 334 -25.80 -4.55 -8.63
CA SER A 334 -25.00 -3.73 -7.71
C SER A 334 -25.47 -2.27 -7.62
N CYS A 335 -26.22 -1.79 -8.61
CA CYS A 335 -26.85 -0.48 -8.55
C CYS A 335 -27.97 -0.40 -7.48
N TYR A 336 -28.61 -1.53 -7.11
CA TYR A 336 -29.64 -1.61 -6.07
C TYR A 336 -29.15 -2.21 -4.75
N THR A 337 -27.98 -2.85 -4.73
CA THR A 337 -27.45 -3.53 -3.54
C THR A 337 -26.25 -2.79 -2.95
N CYS A 338 -26.04 -2.96 -1.66
CA CYS A 338 -24.90 -2.36 -0.95
C CYS A 338 -23.58 -2.93 -1.50
N GLY A 339 -22.69 -2.04 -1.96
CA GLY A 339 -21.40 -2.39 -2.56
C GLY A 339 -21.36 -2.41 -4.08
N GLU A 340 -21.83 -1.34 -4.72
CA GLU A 340 -21.60 -1.09 -6.15
C GLU A 340 -20.11 -1.32 -6.48
N ASP A 341 -19.85 -2.08 -7.55
CA ASP A 341 -18.52 -2.62 -7.91
C ASP A 341 -18.02 -3.82 -7.06
N GLY A 342 -18.89 -4.47 -6.28
CA GLY A 342 -18.60 -5.66 -5.50
C GLY A 342 -17.83 -5.39 -4.19
N ARG A 343 -17.70 -4.13 -3.78
CA ARG A 343 -17.09 -3.75 -2.50
C ARG A 343 -18.15 -3.73 -1.42
N LYS A 344 -18.30 -4.86 -0.72
CA LYS A 344 -19.14 -4.88 0.50
C LYS A 344 -18.58 -3.86 1.48
N HIS A 345 -19.40 -2.90 1.88
CA HIS A 345 -19.08 -2.08 3.03
C HIS A 345 -19.51 -2.81 4.31
N PRO A 346 -18.84 -2.58 5.45
CA PRO A 346 -19.32 -3.07 6.74
C PRO A 346 -20.78 -2.62 6.96
N ALA A 347 -21.57 -3.44 7.67
CA ALA A 347 -23.00 -3.20 7.95
C ALA A 347 -23.30 -1.85 8.62
N THR A 348 -22.26 -1.22 9.13
CA THR A 348 -22.29 0.03 9.86
C THR A 348 -22.01 1.24 8.95
N GLU A 349 -21.47 1.06 7.74
CA GLU A 349 -21.26 2.17 6.79
C GLU A 349 -22.61 2.67 6.31
N SER A 350 -22.83 3.98 6.44
CA SER A 350 -24.08 4.64 6.12
C SER A 350 -24.23 4.78 4.60
N CYS A 351 -24.41 3.66 3.90
CA CYS A 351 -24.79 3.67 2.50
C CYS A 351 -26.28 3.95 2.37
N GLU A 352 -26.63 4.81 1.42
CA GLU A 352 -28.00 5.15 1.07
C GLU A 352 -28.91 3.92 0.79
N ARG A 353 -28.32 2.85 0.27
CA ARG A 353 -28.98 1.57 -0.04
C ARG A 353 -29.29 0.71 1.19
N CYS A 354 -28.59 0.99 2.28
CA CYS A 354 -28.69 0.30 3.57
C CYS A 354 -29.34 1.19 4.64
N GLU A 355 -29.87 2.37 4.25
CA GLU A 355 -30.61 3.24 5.15
C GLU A 355 -31.90 2.60 5.65
N GLU A 356 -32.43 3.18 6.73
CA GLU A 356 -33.79 2.90 7.18
C GLU A 356 -34.82 3.10 6.06
N PRO A 357 -35.94 2.37 6.11
CA PRO A 357 -37.04 2.52 5.16
C PRO A 357 -37.46 3.98 4.90
N TRP A 358 -37.58 4.33 3.62
CA TRP A 358 -37.94 5.67 3.15
C TRP A 358 -39.44 5.88 3.16
N SER A 359 -39.86 7.08 3.55
CA SER A 359 -41.22 7.57 3.33
C SER A 359 -41.41 8.09 1.90
N PRO A 360 -42.65 8.36 1.45
CA PRO A 360 -42.92 8.98 0.15
C PRO A 360 -42.16 10.30 -0.08
N GLU A 361 -42.00 11.12 0.96
CA GLU A 361 -41.26 12.39 0.88
C GLU A 361 -39.75 12.15 0.72
N GLU A 362 -39.17 11.18 1.43
CA GLU A 362 -37.75 10.84 1.31
C GLU A 362 -37.43 10.29 -0.08
N PHE A 363 -38.32 9.44 -0.61
CA PHE A 363 -38.22 8.92 -1.97
C PHE A 363 -38.39 10.02 -3.01
N TRP A 364 -39.35 10.94 -2.84
CA TRP A 364 -39.55 12.07 -3.74
C TRP A 364 -38.38 13.06 -3.73
N GLU A 365 -37.81 13.33 -2.55
CA GLU A 365 -36.59 14.14 -2.41
C GLU A 365 -35.42 13.50 -3.18
N TRP A 366 -35.24 12.19 -3.06
CA TRP A 366 -34.26 11.45 -3.86
C TRP A 366 -34.52 11.58 -5.36
N LEU A 367 -35.76 11.34 -5.77
CA LEU A 367 -36.14 11.32 -7.17
C LEU A 367 -35.93 12.68 -7.85
N ARG A 368 -36.32 13.78 -7.17
CA ARG A 368 -36.09 15.15 -7.63
C ARG A 368 -34.61 15.48 -7.73
N SER A 369 -33.82 15.13 -6.72
CA SER A 369 -32.38 15.39 -6.73
C SER A 369 -31.68 14.72 -7.91
N ARG A 370 -32.10 13.50 -8.26
CA ARG A 370 -31.48 12.73 -9.32
C ARG A 370 -32.03 13.08 -10.70
N HIS A 371 -33.33 12.90 -10.91
CA HIS A 371 -34.00 12.96 -12.21
C HIS A 371 -34.55 14.33 -12.57
N PHE A 372 -34.15 15.38 -11.85
CA PHE A 372 -34.65 16.75 -12.04
C PHE A 372 -34.85 17.14 -13.51
N GLN A 373 -33.80 17.01 -14.33
CA GLN A 373 -33.82 17.43 -15.73
C GLN A 373 -34.77 16.58 -16.59
N SER A 374 -34.83 15.26 -16.35
CA SER A 374 -35.69 14.32 -17.08
C SER A 374 -37.16 14.55 -16.70
N ILE A 375 -37.44 14.79 -15.41
CA ILE A 375 -38.77 15.14 -14.92
C ILE A 375 -39.21 16.49 -15.50
N TRP A 376 -38.35 17.50 -15.42
CA TRP A 376 -38.62 18.83 -15.96
C TRP A 376 -38.90 18.80 -17.47
N SER A 377 -38.05 18.12 -18.25
CA SER A 377 -38.21 18.05 -19.70
C SER A 377 -39.48 17.31 -20.10
N ARG A 378 -39.81 16.19 -19.46
CA ARG A 378 -41.04 15.43 -19.75
C ARG A 378 -42.29 16.23 -19.42
N ILE A 379 -42.31 16.92 -18.28
CA ILE A 379 -43.49 17.72 -17.92
C ILE A 379 -43.65 18.94 -18.85
N ASN A 380 -42.55 19.53 -19.33
CA ASN A 380 -42.61 20.60 -20.33
C ASN A 380 -43.03 20.08 -21.72
N ASN A 381 -42.57 18.90 -22.14
CA ASN A 381 -42.86 18.33 -23.45
C ASN A 381 -44.29 17.80 -23.57
N LEU A 382 -44.94 17.45 -22.45
CA LEU A 382 -46.39 17.15 -22.38
C LEU A 382 -47.27 18.26 -22.96
N LYS A 383 -46.78 19.51 -23.00
CA LYS A 383 -47.49 20.63 -23.62
C LYS A 383 -47.26 20.76 -25.13
N LYS A 384 -46.21 20.13 -25.67
CA LYS A 384 -45.72 20.39 -27.04
C LYS A 384 -45.94 19.24 -28.04
N GLU A 385 -46.23 18.02 -27.61
CA GLU A 385 -46.31 16.88 -28.52
C GLU A 385 -47.75 16.44 -28.84
N THR A 386 -48.25 16.94 -29.97
CA THR A 386 -49.07 16.15 -30.90
C THR A 386 -48.15 15.45 -31.90
N HIS A 387 -48.13 14.12 -31.83
CA HIS A 387 -47.76 13.17 -32.89
C HIS A 387 -46.29 12.86 -33.23
N THR A 388 -46.05 11.54 -33.26
CA THR A 388 -45.03 10.77 -34.00
C THR A 388 -43.60 10.73 -33.48
N GLN A 389 -43.40 10.13 -32.30
CA GLN A 389 -42.19 9.34 -32.08
C GLN A 389 -42.48 7.88 -32.44
N HIS A 390 -41.99 7.51 -33.62
CA HIS A 390 -42.03 6.16 -34.14
C HIS A 390 -41.00 5.31 -33.38
N ASP A 391 -41.43 4.11 -33.00
CA ASP A 391 -40.71 3.05 -32.30
C ASP A 391 -39.54 2.49 -33.16
N GLN A 392 -38.53 3.32 -33.43
CA GLN A 392 -37.32 2.88 -34.09
C GLN A 392 -36.49 2.10 -33.08
N SER A 393 -36.43 0.78 -33.29
CA SER A 393 -35.44 -0.12 -32.70
C SER A 393 -34.04 0.50 -32.84
N VAL A 394 -33.58 1.19 -31.79
CA VAL A 394 -32.27 1.84 -31.79
C VAL A 394 -31.21 0.74 -31.72
N SER A 395 -30.38 0.65 -32.77
CA SER A 395 -29.22 -0.23 -32.73
C SER A 395 -28.23 0.28 -31.68
N TRP A 396 -28.00 -0.53 -30.64
CA TRP A 396 -27.08 -0.21 -29.54
C TRP A 396 -25.66 0.14 -29.99
N GLU A 397 -25.25 -0.35 -31.16
CA GLU A 397 -23.93 -0.07 -31.75
C GLU A 397 -23.81 1.36 -32.30
N GLN A 398 -24.94 2.03 -32.51
CA GLN A 398 -25.03 3.38 -33.06
C GLN A 398 -25.43 4.42 -32.00
N VAL A 399 -25.73 3.99 -30.77
CA VAL A 399 -26.12 4.92 -29.70
C VAL A 399 -24.93 5.78 -29.31
N HIS A 400 -25.10 7.09 -29.41
CA HIS A 400 -24.09 8.06 -28.99
C HIS A 400 -23.75 7.86 -27.51
N ARG A 401 -22.46 8.00 -27.15
CA ARG A 401 -21.98 7.78 -25.78
C ARG A 401 -22.73 8.60 -24.74
N ASP A 402 -23.09 9.83 -25.08
CA ASP A 402 -23.82 10.72 -24.16
C ASP A 402 -25.21 10.16 -23.84
N ARG A 403 -25.88 9.55 -24.82
CA ARG A 403 -27.17 8.90 -24.58
C ARG A 403 -27.03 7.68 -23.67
N LEU A 404 -25.96 6.89 -23.84
CA LEU A 404 -25.67 5.77 -22.93
C LEU A 404 -25.40 6.24 -21.50
N ARG A 405 -24.72 7.38 -21.34
CA ARG A 405 -24.50 8.00 -20.02
C ARG A 405 -25.80 8.47 -19.39
N GLU A 406 -26.67 9.14 -20.15
CA GLU A 406 -28.00 9.50 -19.66
C GLU A 406 -28.77 8.26 -19.16
N MET A 407 -28.72 7.15 -19.89
CA MET A 407 -29.36 5.90 -19.47
C MET A 407 -28.73 5.31 -18.20
N ILE A 408 -27.40 5.34 -18.08
CA ILE A 408 -26.69 4.90 -16.87
C ILE A 408 -27.09 5.74 -15.65
N ASP A 409 -27.16 7.06 -15.85
CA ASP A 409 -27.51 8.03 -14.82
C ASP A 409 -28.99 7.92 -14.43
N GLU A 410 -29.87 7.45 -15.32
CA GLU A 410 -31.27 7.18 -15.02
C GLU A 410 -31.51 5.91 -14.18
N ILE A 411 -30.57 4.96 -14.10
CA ILE A 411 -30.84 3.65 -13.45
C ILE A 411 -30.22 3.58 -12.05
N GLY A 412 -30.96 3.10 -11.04
CA GLY A 412 -30.43 2.83 -9.70
C GLY A 412 -30.06 4.09 -8.88
N PHE A 413 -29.28 3.92 -7.81
CA PHE A 413 -28.85 5.00 -6.90
C PHE A 413 -27.71 5.87 -7.46
N ASP A 414 -27.36 6.96 -6.74
CA ASP A 414 -26.30 7.92 -7.13
C ASP A 414 -24.98 7.24 -7.48
N VAL A 415 -24.38 7.74 -8.56
CA VAL A 415 -23.14 7.21 -9.13
C VAL A 415 -22.02 7.30 -8.08
N PRO A 416 -21.26 6.22 -7.83
CA PRO A 416 -20.15 6.26 -6.88
C PRO A 416 -19.10 7.26 -7.33
N THR A 417 -18.67 8.15 -6.43
CA THR A 417 -17.52 9.04 -6.62
C THR A 417 -16.20 8.26 -6.47
N GLY A 418 -15.95 7.31 -7.37
CA GLY A 418 -14.80 6.41 -7.36
C GLY A 418 -13.58 6.95 -8.12
N LYS A 419 -12.38 6.77 -7.56
CA LYS A 419 -11.08 7.08 -8.21
C LYS A 419 -10.57 5.91 -9.06
N GLY A 420 -10.38 6.19 -10.35
CA GLY A 420 -9.35 5.56 -11.20
C GLY A 420 -9.51 4.07 -11.53
N ASP A 421 -10.74 3.52 -11.49
CA ASP A 421 -10.93 2.19 -12.05
C ASP A 421 -10.75 2.24 -13.58
N SER A 422 -10.36 1.11 -14.16
CA SER A 422 -10.21 1.02 -15.61
C SER A 422 -11.57 1.15 -16.28
N THR A 423 -11.62 1.90 -17.37
CA THR A 423 -12.74 1.92 -18.29
C THR A 423 -12.59 0.81 -19.33
N PHE A 424 -13.71 0.27 -19.80
CA PHE A 424 -13.80 -0.88 -20.70
C PHE A 424 -14.67 -0.56 -21.93
N GLU A 425 -14.32 -1.12 -23.08
CA GLU A 425 -15.18 -1.06 -24.26
C GLU A 425 -16.50 -1.79 -23.98
N MET A 426 -17.60 -1.27 -24.54
CA MET A 426 -18.92 -1.87 -24.40
C MET A 426 -18.89 -3.34 -24.84
N CYS A 427 -19.37 -4.22 -23.96
CA CYS A 427 -19.44 -5.64 -24.26
C CYS A 427 -20.40 -5.91 -25.43
N LYS A 428 -19.84 -6.38 -26.55
CA LYS A 428 -20.60 -6.81 -27.74
C LYS A 428 -21.19 -8.21 -27.63
N GLN A 429 -20.97 -8.93 -26.52
CA GLN A 429 -21.55 -10.26 -26.34
C GLN A 429 -23.07 -10.24 -26.37
N ASP A 430 -23.62 -11.37 -26.79
CA ASP A 430 -25.06 -11.61 -26.80
C ASP A 430 -25.63 -11.51 -25.39
N ILE A 431 -26.73 -10.77 -25.28
CA ILE A 431 -27.43 -10.50 -24.01
C ILE A 431 -27.95 -11.79 -23.35
N GLU A 432 -28.09 -12.86 -24.14
CA GLU A 432 -28.45 -14.21 -23.71
C GLU A 432 -27.51 -14.75 -22.61
N GLY A 433 -26.24 -14.34 -22.63
CA GLY A 433 -25.27 -14.64 -21.58
C GLY A 433 -25.60 -14.03 -20.22
N PHE A 434 -26.50 -13.04 -20.15
CA PHE A 434 -26.90 -12.33 -18.93
C PHE A 434 -28.35 -12.56 -18.50
N LEU A 435 -29.18 -13.27 -19.28
CA LEU A 435 -30.54 -13.68 -18.90
C LEU A 435 -30.58 -14.63 -17.66
N PRO A 436 -31.72 -14.91 -17.04
CA PRO A 436 -31.80 -15.94 -16.00
C PRO A 436 -31.46 -17.35 -16.57
N THR A 437 -30.73 -18.18 -15.82
CA THR A 437 -30.45 -19.61 -16.20
C THR A 437 -30.47 -20.52 -14.97
N VAL A 438 -30.66 -21.83 -15.18
CA VAL A 438 -30.63 -22.83 -14.10
C VAL A 438 -29.29 -22.76 -13.36
N GLY A 439 -29.33 -22.43 -12.07
CA GLY A 439 -28.15 -22.25 -11.20
C GLY A 439 -27.67 -20.80 -11.02
N TYR A 440 -28.24 -19.81 -11.72
CA TYR A 440 -27.93 -18.39 -11.54
C TYR A 440 -29.20 -17.58 -11.28
N GLN A 441 -29.53 -17.40 -10.00
CA GLN A 441 -30.70 -16.65 -9.55
C GLN A 441 -30.42 -15.14 -9.33
N SER A 442 -29.22 -14.66 -9.66
CA SER A 442 -28.85 -13.24 -9.49
C SER A 442 -28.15 -12.71 -10.74
N LEU A 443 -28.60 -11.57 -11.27
CA LEU A 443 -27.94 -10.83 -12.33
C LEU A 443 -26.51 -10.43 -11.94
N PHE A 444 -26.29 -9.93 -10.72
CA PHE A 444 -24.95 -9.57 -10.26
C PHE A 444 -23.99 -10.76 -10.26
N GLY A 445 -24.43 -11.94 -9.78
CA GLY A 445 -23.61 -13.16 -9.81
C GLY A 445 -23.28 -13.62 -11.23
N ARG A 446 -24.20 -13.47 -12.19
CA ARG A 446 -23.96 -13.81 -13.60
C ARG A 446 -23.03 -12.79 -14.26
N PHE A 447 -23.26 -11.49 -14.02
CA PHE A 447 -22.39 -10.40 -14.44
C PHE A 447 -20.98 -10.61 -13.90
N GLN A 448 -20.82 -10.86 -12.61
CA GLN A 448 -19.54 -11.11 -11.97
C GLN A 448 -18.85 -12.36 -12.53
N ARG A 449 -19.59 -13.46 -12.74
CA ARG A 449 -19.03 -14.68 -13.35
C ARG A 449 -18.49 -14.39 -14.74
N LEU A 450 -19.26 -13.73 -15.60
CA LEU A 450 -18.83 -13.41 -16.96
C LEU A 450 -17.67 -12.40 -16.96
N TRP A 451 -17.74 -11.39 -16.10
CA TRP A 451 -16.68 -10.43 -15.90
C TRP A 451 -15.35 -11.12 -15.51
N MET A 452 -15.41 -12.14 -14.65
CA MET A 452 -14.25 -12.89 -14.19
C MET A 452 -13.78 -13.97 -15.18
N ALA A 453 -14.70 -14.66 -15.84
CA ALA A 453 -14.39 -15.76 -16.76
C ALA A 453 -13.86 -15.27 -18.12
N ASN A 454 -14.30 -14.09 -18.55
CA ASN A 454 -14.00 -13.57 -19.87
C ASN A 454 -13.08 -12.34 -19.80
N ALA A 455 -11.92 -12.47 -19.16
CA ALA A 455 -10.96 -11.37 -19.00
C ALA A 455 -10.48 -10.73 -20.33
N GLY A 456 -10.71 -11.38 -21.49
CA GLY A 456 -10.44 -10.84 -22.82
C GLY A 456 -11.62 -10.14 -23.51
N VAL A 457 -12.84 -10.26 -22.99
CA VAL A 457 -14.06 -9.71 -23.62
C VAL A 457 -14.27 -8.25 -23.27
N PHE A 458 -14.07 -7.89 -22.01
CA PHE A 458 -14.08 -6.50 -21.57
C PHE A 458 -12.69 -5.91 -21.84
N LYS A 459 -12.48 -5.39 -23.05
CA LYS A 459 -11.21 -4.74 -23.43
C LYS A 459 -11.10 -3.41 -22.71
N ARG A 460 -9.99 -3.15 -22.03
CA ARG A 460 -9.75 -1.83 -21.43
C ARG A 460 -9.67 -0.78 -22.53
N CYS A 461 -10.36 0.34 -22.32
CA CYS A 461 -10.42 1.43 -23.27
C CYS A 461 -10.50 2.73 -22.50
N ALA A 462 -9.59 3.69 -22.75
CA ALA A 462 -9.56 4.97 -22.03
C ALA A 462 -10.89 5.74 -22.17
N SER A 463 -11.56 5.63 -23.32
CA SER A 463 -12.88 6.19 -23.60
C SER A 463 -14.04 5.24 -23.30
N GLY A 464 -13.78 4.13 -22.61
CA GLY A 464 -14.78 3.13 -22.27
C GLY A 464 -15.71 3.54 -21.11
N PHE A 465 -16.43 2.55 -20.61
CA PHE A 465 -17.30 2.64 -19.46
C PHE A 465 -16.71 1.89 -18.26
N TRP A 466 -16.98 2.36 -17.07
CA TRP A 466 -16.60 1.72 -15.82
C TRP A 466 -17.34 0.38 -15.66
N ARG A 467 -16.88 -0.45 -14.74
CA ARG A 467 -17.52 -1.76 -14.52
C ARG A 467 -18.97 -1.64 -14.06
N TRP A 468 -19.25 -0.73 -13.14
CA TRP A 468 -20.61 -0.47 -12.67
C TRP A 468 -21.50 0.14 -13.77
N GLU A 469 -20.94 0.98 -14.65
CA GLU A 469 -21.66 1.51 -15.83
C GLU A 469 -22.08 0.38 -16.78
N HIS A 470 -21.20 -0.60 -17.03
CA HIS A 470 -21.53 -1.79 -17.81
C HIS A 470 -22.66 -2.60 -17.20
N GLU A 471 -22.63 -2.79 -15.88
CA GLU A 471 -23.65 -3.55 -15.18
C GLU A 471 -25.03 -2.90 -15.35
N ARG A 472 -25.13 -1.57 -15.21
CA ARG A 472 -26.38 -0.82 -15.41
C ARG A 472 -26.90 -0.93 -16.84
N LEU A 473 -26.02 -0.88 -17.84
CA LEU A 473 -26.41 -1.06 -19.24
C LEU A 473 -26.84 -2.50 -19.55
N ILE A 474 -26.19 -3.49 -18.96
CA ILE A 474 -26.62 -4.89 -19.07
C ILE A 474 -27.97 -5.10 -18.39
N LEU A 475 -28.17 -4.52 -17.21
CA LEU A 475 -29.46 -4.52 -16.52
C LEU A 475 -30.55 -3.92 -17.40
N HIS A 476 -30.31 -2.75 -18.02
CA HIS A 476 -31.25 -2.17 -18.97
C HIS A 476 -31.55 -3.14 -20.13
N ARG A 477 -30.50 -3.69 -20.76
CA ARG A 477 -30.66 -4.60 -21.91
C ARG A 477 -31.41 -5.89 -21.54
N VAL A 478 -31.06 -6.54 -20.42
CA VAL A 478 -31.75 -7.75 -19.93
C VAL A 478 -33.24 -7.45 -19.68
N SER A 479 -33.53 -6.31 -19.06
CA SER A 479 -34.90 -5.93 -18.72
C SER A 479 -35.73 -5.54 -19.95
N SER A 480 -35.12 -4.91 -20.95
CA SER A 480 -35.78 -4.62 -22.24
C SER A 480 -35.94 -5.85 -23.14
N TYR A 481 -35.00 -6.81 -23.11
CA TYR A 481 -34.96 -7.93 -24.07
C TYR A 481 -36.21 -8.80 -24.02
N SER A 482 -36.77 -9.03 -22.83
CA SER A 482 -37.93 -9.90 -22.64
C SER A 482 -39.25 -9.32 -23.19
N LYS A 483 -39.28 -8.05 -23.66
CA LYS A 483 -40.45 -7.51 -24.37
C LYS A 483 -40.70 -8.19 -25.73
N GLY A 484 -39.68 -8.77 -26.36
CA GLY A 484 -39.77 -9.32 -27.72
C GLY A 484 -40.04 -10.83 -27.82
N HIS A 485 -39.81 -11.61 -26.75
CA HIS A 485 -39.70 -13.08 -26.86
C HIS A 485 -40.80 -13.91 -26.17
N ASN A 486 -41.75 -13.29 -25.48
CA ASN A 486 -42.83 -14.02 -24.78
C ASN A 486 -43.92 -14.65 -25.68
N THR A 487 -43.66 -14.83 -26.99
CA THR A 487 -44.65 -15.37 -27.93
C THR A 487 -44.30 -16.76 -28.48
N LEU A 488 -43.15 -17.38 -28.14
CA LEU A 488 -42.74 -18.67 -28.73
C LEU A 488 -42.16 -19.69 -27.72
N ALA A 489 -43.05 -20.57 -27.24
CA ALA A 489 -42.90 -21.99 -26.88
C ALA A 489 -41.60 -22.54 -26.23
N ILE A 490 -41.75 -23.12 -25.03
CA ILE A 490 -40.81 -24.03 -24.36
C ILE A 490 -41.11 -25.47 -24.80
N SER A 491 -40.09 -26.20 -25.29
CA SER A 491 -40.12 -27.64 -25.53
C SER A 491 -38.92 -28.30 -24.83
N ASP A 492 -39.20 -29.20 -23.89
CA ASP A 492 -38.22 -29.95 -23.11
C ASP A 492 -37.59 -31.10 -23.90
N GLN A 493 -36.27 -31.30 -23.75
CA GLN A 493 -35.63 -32.59 -24.07
C GLN A 493 -34.42 -32.87 -23.17
N GLU A 494 -34.48 -34.00 -22.45
CA GLU A 494 -33.46 -34.55 -21.56
C GLU A 494 -32.32 -35.27 -22.31
N ALA A 495 -31.11 -35.27 -21.73
CA ALA A 495 -29.93 -35.99 -22.23
C ALA A 495 -29.45 -37.08 -21.23
N PRO A 496 -28.87 -38.22 -21.70
CA PRO A 496 -28.59 -39.39 -20.87
C PRO A 496 -27.14 -39.45 -20.33
N ARG A 497 -27.00 -40.11 -19.17
CA ARG A 497 -25.75 -40.35 -18.40
C ARG A 497 -24.97 -41.56 -18.93
N THR A 498 -23.63 -41.50 -18.85
CA THR A 498 -22.71 -42.61 -19.16
C THR A 498 -21.91 -43.04 -17.93
N THR A 499 -21.83 -44.34 -17.68
CA THR A 499 -21.09 -45.01 -16.58
C THR A 499 -19.69 -45.45 -17.03
N VAL A 500 -18.71 -45.36 -16.13
CA VAL A 500 -17.29 -45.75 -16.33
C VAL A 500 -16.92 -46.92 -15.41
N ASN A 501 -16.23 -47.93 -15.96
CA ASN A 501 -15.78 -49.16 -15.30
C ASN A 501 -14.35 -49.05 -14.71
N SER A 502 -14.14 -49.84 -13.65
CA SER A 502 -12.96 -49.96 -12.80
C SER A 502 -12.00 -51.07 -13.27
N CYS A 503 -10.68 -50.87 -13.07
CA CYS A 503 -9.63 -51.87 -13.28
C CYS A 503 -8.74 -52.00 -12.02
N HIS A 504 -8.40 -53.23 -11.63
CA HIS A 504 -7.45 -53.60 -10.57
C HIS A 504 -6.15 -54.15 -11.17
N SER A 505 -4.99 -53.82 -10.59
CA SER A 505 -3.73 -54.58 -10.75
C SER A 505 -2.81 -54.43 -9.53
N GLY A 506 -2.06 -55.50 -9.23
CA GLY A 506 -1.26 -55.71 -8.02
C GLY A 506 0.11 -55.01 -7.98
N VAL A 507 0.66 -54.92 -6.77
CA VAL A 507 1.84 -54.10 -6.42
C VAL A 507 3.06 -55.00 -6.15
N ASP A 508 4.03 -54.97 -7.05
CA ASP A 508 5.43 -55.38 -6.80
C ASP A 508 6.28 -54.15 -6.43
N SER A 509 7.31 -54.36 -5.61
CA SER A 509 8.24 -53.35 -5.06
C SER A 509 8.62 -52.22 -6.04
N ILE A 510 8.02 -51.03 -5.84
CA ILE A 510 8.14 -49.88 -6.74
C ILE A 510 9.47 -49.16 -6.50
N THR A 511 10.36 -49.25 -7.49
CA THR A 511 11.62 -48.49 -7.53
C THR A 511 11.46 -47.42 -8.60
N CYS A 512 11.68 -46.14 -8.28
CA CYS A 512 11.66 -45.07 -9.28
C CYS A 512 13.07 -44.91 -9.87
N THR A 513 13.18 -45.11 -11.18
CA THR A 513 14.36 -44.70 -11.95
C THR A 513 14.22 -43.22 -12.28
N GLY A 514 15.19 -42.40 -11.84
CA GLY A 514 15.19 -40.96 -12.13
C GLY A 514 15.14 -40.68 -13.64
N ILE A 515 14.44 -39.62 -14.03
CA ILE A 515 14.23 -39.23 -15.44
C ILE A 515 15.53 -38.68 -16.09
N ASN A 516 16.58 -38.42 -15.29
CA ASN A 516 17.92 -38.04 -15.73
C ASN A 516 18.94 -39.09 -15.30
N ASP A 517 19.87 -39.44 -16.21
CA ASP A 517 20.97 -40.40 -16.01
C ASP A 517 21.95 -40.08 -14.84
N SER A 518 21.74 -38.95 -14.14
CA SER A 518 22.56 -38.50 -13.01
C SER A 518 21.92 -38.70 -11.63
N ILE A 519 20.65 -39.11 -11.54
CA ILE A 519 19.96 -39.31 -10.25
C ILE A 519 19.96 -40.80 -9.91
N PRO A 520 20.62 -41.23 -8.80
CA PRO A 520 20.60 -42.63 -8.38
C PRO A 520 19.16 -43.10 -8.14
N ALA A 521 18.82 -44.31 -8.60
CA ALA A 521 17.53 -44.92 -8.30
C ALA A 521 17.30 -44.92 -6.78
N PHE A 522 16.20 -44.32 -6.34
CA PHE A 522 15.83 -44.25 -4.92
C PHE A 522 14.61 -45.12 -4.65
N ARG A 523 14.53 -45.62 -3.42
CA ARG A 523 13.42 -46.49 -2.99
C ARG A 523 12.31 -45.61 -2.44
N ILE A 524 11.09 -45.78 -2.95
CA ILE A 524 9.91 -45.11 -2.41
C ILE A 524 9.66 -45.61 -0.98
N ILE A 525 9.72 -46.93 -0.78
CA ILE A 525 9.36 -47.57 0.48
C ILE A 525 10.21 -48.84 0.70
N PHE A 526 10.57 -49.12 1.95
CA PHE A 526 11.15 -50.41 2.34
C PHE A 526 10.07 -51.41 2.77
N PRO A 527 10.34 -52.73 2.73
CA PRO A 527 9.37 -53.74 3.16
C PRO A 527 8.80 -53.51 4.57
N GLN A 528 9.65 -53.10 5.52
CA GLN A 528 9.22 -52.80 6.91
C GLN A 528 8.37 -51.53 7.04
N GLU A 529 8.29 -50.69 6.01
CA GLU A 529 7.54 -49.44 6.00
C GLU A 529 6.18 -49.59 5.29
N MET A 530 5.87 -50.74 4.68
CA MET A 530 4.65 -50.92 3.87
C MET A 530 3.34 -50.62 4.60
N ALA A 531 3.31 -50.78 5.92
CA ALA A 531 2.13 -50.50 6.75
C ALA A 531 2.04 -49.02 7.18
N TRP A 532 3.03 -48.18 6.87
CA TRP A 532 3.07 -46.80 7.32
C TRP A 532 2.07 -45.95 6.54
N THR A 533 1.42 -45.04 7.27
CA THR A 533 0.63 -43.94 6.71
C THR A 533 1.24 -42.64 7.20
N VAL A 534 1.53 -41.74 6.27
CA VAL A 534 2.16 -40.45 6.56
C VAL A 534 1.34 -39.35 5.90
N ASP A 535 1.31 -38.16 6.49
CA ASP A 535 0.62 -37.02 5.89
C ASP A 535 1.20 -36.72 4.49
N ALA A 536 0.30 -36.53 3.54
CA ALA A 536 0.57 -36.42 2.12
C ALA A 536 1.51 -35.25 1.79
N GLY A 537 1.49 -34.17 2.59
CA GLY A 537 2.40 -33.05 2.45
C GLY A 537 3.87 -33.43 2.67
N TYR A 538 4.15 -34.23 3.70
CA TYR A 538 5.50 -34.70 3.98
C TYR A 538 5.97 -35.72 2.95
N LEU A 539 5.07 -36.57 2.43
CA LEU A 539 5.42 -37.53 1.38
C LEU A 539 5.72 -36.82 0.04
N ALA A 540 4.91 -35.83 -0.34
CA ALA A 540 5.17 -35.01 -1.52
C ALA A 540 6.50 -34.25 -1.39
N TRP A 541 6.76 -33.65 -0.24
CA TRP A 541 8.04 -33.00 0.05
C TRP A 541 9.21 -33.98 0.01
N ALA A 542 9.12 -35.11 0.70
CA ALA A 542 10.21 -36.10 0.73
C ALA A 542 10.51 -36.62 -0.67
N PHE A 543 9.48 -36.88 -1.47
CA PHE A 543 9.66 -37.28 -2.86
C PHE A 543 10.44 -36.21 -3.65
N ASP A 544 10.10 -34.93 -3.53
CA ASP A 544 10.79 -33.83 -4.23
C ASP A 544 12.26 -33.73 -3.82
N ILE A 545 12.59 -33.97 -2.55
CA ILE A 545 13.98 -34.02 -2.07
C ILE A 545 14.78 -35.11 -2.80
N PHE A 546 14.21 -36.31 -2.93
CA PHE A 546 14.86 -37.43 -3.62
C PHE A 546 14.95 -37.21 -5.13
N ASP A 547 13.84 -36.80 -5.75
CA ASP A 547 13.73 -36.63 -7.20
C ASP A 547 14.63 -35.52 -7.73
N ARG A 548 14.79 -34.42 -6.96
CA ARG A 548 15.56 -33.25 -7.39
C ARG A 548 16.94 -33.12 -6.73
N ASP A 549 17.33 -34.09 -5.91
CA ASP A 549 18.58 -34.09 -5.14
C ASP A 549 18.73 -32.85 -4.22
N TRP A 550 17.63 -32.43 -3.58
CA TRP A 550 17.57 -31.22 -2.75
C TRP A 550 17.93 -31.48 -1.27
N TRP A 551 18.89 -32.36 -1.00
CA TRP A 551 19.25 -32.77 0.38
C TRP A 551 19.68 -31.61 1.28
N HIS A 552 20.21 -30.52 0.71
CA HIS A 552 20.57 -29.31 1.46
C HIS A 552 19.38 -28.57 2.08
N LEU A 553 18.15 -28.91 1.68
CA LEU A 553 16.92 -28.36 2.27
C LEU A 553 16.38 -29.19 3.44
N VAL A 554 17.00 -30.33 3.76
CA VAL A 554 16.61 -31.16 4.89
C VAL A 554 17.20 -30.59 6.19
N PRO A 555 16.37 -30.17 7.15
CA PRO A 555 16.83 -29.42 8.33
C PRO A 555 17.30 -30.31 9.49
N PHE A 556 17.55 -31.59 9.24
CA PHE A 556 17.98 -32.58 10.20
C PHE A 556 18.92 -33.61 9.55
N GLU A 557 19.73 -34.27 10.37
CA GLU A 557 20.65 -35.30 9.89
C GLU A 557 19.88 -36.55 9.43
N VAL A 558 20.27 -37.10 8.27
CA VAL A 558 19.64 -38.27 7.67
C VAL A 558 20.69 -39.37 7.51
N SER A 559 20.49 -40.50 8.18
CA SER A 559 21.32 -41.70 8.00
C SER A 559 20.93 -42.43 6.71
N LYS A 560 21.88 -42.72 5.82
CA LYS A 560 21.65 -43.52 4.60
C LYS A 560 21.81 -45.02 4.90
N PRO A 561 21.04 -45.92 4.25
CA PRO A 561 20.05 -45.67 3.20
C PRO A 561 18.69 -45.19 3.77
N MET A 562 17.97 -44.37 3.01
CA MET A 562 16.68 -43.78 3.38
C MET A 562 15.68 -43.95 2.23
N SER A 563 14.40 -44.20 2.53
CA SER A 563 13.30 -44.20 1.55
C SER A 563 12.52 -42.89 1.63
N VAL A 564 11.59 -42.67 0.68
CA VAL A 564 10.67 -41.51 0.72
C VAL A 564 9.82 -41.55 2.00
N PHE A 565 9.28 -42.71 2.36
CA PHE A 565 8.50 -42.88 3.60
C PHE A 565 9.33 -42.68 4.87
N GLY A 566 10.57 -43.19 4.88
CA GLY A 566 11.53 -42.99 5.97
C GLY A 566 11.82 -41.51 6.20
N LEU A 567 12.12 -40.76 5.14
CA LEU A 567 12.42 -39.33 5.21
C LEU A 567 11.19 -38.52 5.67
N ALA A 568 10.01 -38.82 5.13
CA ALA A 568 8.77 -38.17 5.52
C ALA A 568 8.45 -38.41 7.01
N GLN A 569 8.64 -39.64 7.52
CA GLN A 569 8.43 -39.95 8.93
C GLN A 569 9.44 -39.24 9.84
N MET A 570 10.69 -39.09 9.40
CA MET A 570 11.70 -38.30 10.12
C MET A 570 11.31 -36.82 10.19
N ALA A 571 10.76 -36.26 9.10
CA ALA A 571 10.28 -34.89 9.09
C ALA A 571 9.11 -34.67 10.06
N VAL A 572 8.15 -35.61 10.12
CA VAL A 572 7.05 -35.58 11.10
C VAL A 572 7.60 -35.57 12.54
N LYS A 573 8.49 -36.52 12.87
CA LYS A 573 9.11 -36.61 14.21
C LYS A 573 9.90 -35.35 14.57
N TRP A 574 10.61 -34.80 13.59
CA TRP A 574 11.38 -33.57 13.78
C TRP A 574 10.47 -32.38 14.09
N GLU A 575 9.37 -32.20 13.35
CA GLU A 575 8.42 -31.11 13.61
C GLU A 575 7.71 -31.28 14.96
N GLU A 576 7.33 -32.50 15.33
CA GLU A 576 6.77 -32.81 16.65
C GLU A 576 7.76 -32.47 17.78
N ASN A 577 9.03 -32.84 17.62
CA ASN A 577 10.09 -32.53 18.59
C ASN A 577 10.32 -31.02 18.73
N ILE A 578 10.27 -30.27 17.63
CA ILE A 578 10.37 -28.81 17.67
C ILE A 578 9.17 -28.20 18.38
N ARG A 579 7.95 -28.67 18.05
CA ARG A 579 6.70 -28.21 18.67
C ARG A 579 6.70 -28.47 20.18
N ALA A 580 7.23 -29.61 20.62
CA ALA A 580 7.32 -29.97 22.03
C ALA A 580 8.34 -29.15 22.83
N LYS A 581 9.41 -28.65 22.20
CA LYS A 581 10.49 -27.91 22.88
C LYS A 581 10.22 -26.40 23.06
N GLU A 582 9.08 -25.89 22.58
CA GLU A 582 8.77 -24.44 22.48
C GLU A 582 9.88 -23.61 21.82
N LEU A 583 10.81 -24.25 21.11
CA LEU A 583 11.84 -23.54 20.38
C LEU A 583 11.17 -22.80 19.22
N SER A 584 11.45 -21.50 19.12
CA SER A 584 11.04 -20.64 18.02
C SER A 584 11.21 -21.38 16.69
N ARG A 585 10.10 -21.42 15.96
CA ARG A 585 9.70 -22.39 14.94
C ARG A 585 10.70 -22.54 13.78
N SER A 586 10.73 -23.76 13.25
CA SER A 586 11.58 -24.26 12.17
C SER A 586 11.50 -23.50 10.85
N SER A 587 12.67 -23.26 10.23
CA SER A 587 12.78 -22.95 8.80
C SER A 587 12.70 -24.21 7.98
N CYS A 588 11.51 -24.58 7.51
CA CYS A 588 11.42 -25.65 6.53
C CYS A 588 10.53 -25.25 5.36
N ILE A 589 11.02 -25.54 4.16
CA ILE A 589 10.22 -25.49 2.92
C ILE A 589 8.96 -26.37 3.01
N LEU A 590 8.89 -27.29 3.98
CA LEU A 590 7.69 -28.06 4.35
C LEU A 590 6.46 -27.19 4.65
N GLU A 591 6.65 -25.95 5.14
CA GLU A 591 5.56 -25.02 5.39
C GLU A 591 4.95 -24.41 4.12
N ALA A 592 5.61 -24.57 2.97
CA ALA A 592 5.14 -24.01 1.71
C ALA A 592 3.79 -24.64 1.33
N ARG A 593 2.81 -23.80 0.98
CA ARG A 593 1.46 -24.24 0.62
C ARG A 593 1.43 -25.09 -0.64
N CYS A 594 2.48 -25.10 -1.44
CA CYS A 594 2.61 -26.04 -2.56
C CYS A 594 2.59 -27.51 -2.08
N TYR A 595 3.05 -27.79 -0.86
CA TYR A 595 2.98 -29.11 -0.19
C TYR A 595 1.69 -29.34 0.61
N ASN A 596 0.83 -28.34 0.80
CA ASN A 596 -0.44 -28.53 1.52
C ASN A 596 -1.54 -29.04 0.57
N PRO A 597 -2.22 -30.16 0.83
CA PRO A 597 -3.31 -30.61 -0.01
C PRO A 597 -4.41 -29.53 -0.12
N PRO A 598 -5.06 -29.35 -1.29
CA PRO A 598 -6.00 -28.24 -1.54
C PRO A 598 -7.17 -28.15 -0.55
N GLN A 599 -7.55 -29.27 0.08
CA GLN A 599 -8.73 -29.36 0.94
C GLN A 599 -8.49 -28.89 2.38
N GLY A 600 -7.28 -28.45 2.74
CA GLY A 600 -6.96 -27.95 4.09
C GLY A 600 -7.02 -29.02 5.21
N HIS A 601 -7.54 -30.20 4.92
CA HIS A 601 -7.52 -31.36 5.81
C HIS A 601 -6.20 -32.13 5.66
N ARG A 602 -5.68 -32.64 6.79
CA ARG A 602 -4.56 -33.59 6.79
C ARG A 602 -5.02 -34.86 6.09
N VAL A 603 -4.49 -35.11 4.90
CA VAL A 603 -4.72 -36.34 4.15
C VAL A 603 -3.53 -37.24 4.42
N VAL A 604 -3.76 -38.46 4.90
CA VAL A 604 -2.70 -39.46 5.06
C VAL A 604 -2.64 -40.34 3.81
N TRP A 605 -1.43 -40.63 3.34
CA TRP A 605 -1.18 -41.53 2.21
C TRP A 605 -0.44 -42.77 2.67
N ASN A 606 -0.79 -43.89 2.04
CA ASN A 606 0.00 -45.12 2.05
C ASN A 606 0.81 -45.23 0.74
N ALA A 607 1.59 -46.31 0.61
CA ALA A 607 2.45 -46.53 -0.56
C ALA A 607 1.68 -46.47 -1.89
N ALA A 608 0.50 -47.12 -1.94
CA ALA A 608 -0.31 -47.19 -3.15
C ALA A 608 -0.81 -45.81 -3.59
N MET A 609 -1.29 -44.99 -2.64
CA MET A 609 -1.76 -43.62 -2.93
C MET A 609 -0.62 -42.71 -3.42
N LEU A 610 0.58 -42.83 -2.83
CA LEU A 610 1.74 -42.07 -3.30
C LEU A 610 2.13 -42.50 -4.72
N SER A 611 2.17 -43.80 -5.00
CA SER A 611 2.49 -44.33 -6.33
C SER A 611 1.46 -43.91 -7.37
N GLU A 612 0.17 -43.94 -7.04
CA GLU A 612 -0.88 -43.40 -7.90
C GLU A 612 -0.68 -41.91 -8.19
N TRP A 613 -0.38 -41.10 -7.16
CA TRP A 613 -0.09 -39.68 -7.33
C TRP A 613 1.13 -39.41 -8.24
N VAL A 614 2.22 -40.15 -8.06
CA VAL A 614 3.43 -40.03 -8.90
C VAL A 614 3.14 -40.41 -10.35
N THR A 615 2.40 -41.49 -10.59
CA THR A 615 2.16 -42.02 -11.94
C THR A 615 1.08 -41.28 -12.72
N LEU A 616 -0.02 -40.87 -12.08
CA LEU A 616 -1.18 -40.28 -12.76
C LEU A 616 -1.23 -38.75 -12.69
N GLY A 617 -0.61 -38.15 -11.67
CA GLY A 617 -0.90 -36.76 -11.28
C GLY A 617 0.19 -35.74 -11.60
N ARG A 618 1.41 -36.17 -11.96
CA ARG A 618 2.61 -35.34 -11.85
C ARG A 618 3.42 -35.25 -13.14
N SER A 619 3.77 -34.02 -13.55
CA SER A 619 4.81 -33.75 -14.55
C SER A 619 6.20 -33.86 -13.93
N ALA A 620 7.22 -34.24 -14.72
CA ALA A 620 8.62 -34.22 -14.28
C ALA A 620 9.06 -32.83 -13.71
N SER A 621 8.45 -31.76 -14.22
CA SER A 621 8.70 -30.39 -13.77
C SER A 621 7.89 -29.95 -12.54
N ASP A 622 6.90 -30.72 -12.09
CA ASP A 622 6.07 -30.32 -10.95
C ASP A 622 6.82 -30.40 -9.60
N VAL A 623 6.51 -29.47 -8.71
CA VAL A 623 6.98 -29.42 -7.31
C VAL A 623 5.77 -29.30 -6.39
N GLY A 624 5.69 -30.15 -5.37
CA GLY A 624 4.53 -30.34 -4.51
C GLY A 624 3.27 -30.78 -5.27
N PHE A 625 2.09 -30.61 -4.66
CA PHE A 625 0.84 -30.94 -5.33
C PHE A 625 0.56 -29.96 -6.46
N ARG A 626 0.17 -30.51 -7.61
CA ARG A 626 -0.44 -29.74 -8.70
C ARG A 626 -1.65 -28.98 -8.15
N SER A 627 -1.84 -27.75 -8.65
CA SER A 627 -3.03 -26.96 -8.35
C SER A 627 -4.25 -27.67 -8.95
N ALA A 628 -4.84 -28.61 -8.21
CA ALA A 628 -6.08 -29.25 -8.59
C ALA A 628 -7.18 -28.19 -8.43
N LEU A 629 -7.66 -27.68 -9.58
CA LEU A 629 -8.71 -26.68 -9.77
C LEU A 629 -8.29 -25.22 -9.51
N GLN A 630 -8.18 -24.47 -10.61
CA GLN A 630 -8.08 -22.99 -10.72
C GLN A 630 -9.29 -22.22 -10.13
N ASN A 631 -10.14 -22.86 -9.31
CA ASN A 631 -11.40 -22.31 -8.84
C ASN A 631 -11.28 -21.50 -7.53
N ASP A 632 -10.09 -21.43 -6.92
CA ASP A 632 -9.88 -20.66 -5.69
C ASP A 632 -9.55 -19.18 -5.96
N ASN A 633 -10.24 -18.58 -6.93
CA ASN A 633 -10.17 -17.14 -7.24
C ASN A 633 -10.81 -16.26 -6.15
N ARG A 634 -11.17 -16.83 -4.99
CA ARG A 634 -12.04 -16.14 -4.04
C ARG A 634 -11.38 -15.03 -3.25
N THR A 635 -10.06 -14.98 -3.05
CA THR A 635 -9.39 -13.86 -2.32
C THR A 635 -7.87 -13.79 -2.55
N GLY A 636 -7.34 -14.47 -3.57
CA GLY A 636 -5.90 -14.70 -3.71
C GLY A 636 -5.07 -13.48 -4.10
N TRP A 637 -3.90 -13.34 -3.47
CA TRP A 637 -2.83 -12.47 -3.94
C TRP A 637 -2.14 -13.13 -5.14
N PHE A 638 -1.90 -12.35 -6.21
CA PHE A 638 -1.35 -12.81 -7.48
C PHE A 638 -0.12 -11.99 -7.89
N ILE A 639 0.82 -12.62 -8.59
CA ILE A 639 1.99 -11.95 -9.17
C ILE A 639 1.93 -12.06 -10.69
N PRO A 640 2.03 -10.97 -11.45
CA PRO A 640 2.20 -11.05 -12.91
C PRO A 640 3.41 -11.91 -13.26
N VAL A 641 3.27 -12.84 -14.22
CA VAL A 641 4.35 -13.74 -14.64
C VAL A 641 5.61 -12.96 -15.05
N SER A 642 5.42 -11.80 -15.68
CA SER A 642 6.52 -10.89 -16.06
C SER A 642 7.33 -10.34 -14.87
N GLN A 643 6.82 -10.43 -13.64
CA GLN A 643 7.46 -9.94 -12.41
C GLN A 643 7.91 -11.05 -11.48
N VAL A 644 7.66 -12.32 -11.81
CA VAL A 644 7.93 -13.45 -10.91
C VAL A 644 9.42 -13.54 -10.59
N ASN A 645 10.29 -13.43 -11.60
CA ASN A 645 11.74 -13.49 -11.38
C ASN A 645 12.22 -12.36 -10.46
N ASP A 646 11.78 -11.13 -10.70
CA ASP A 646 12.16 -9.98 -9.85
C ASP A 646 11.65 -10.14 -8.42
N ALA A 647 10.43 -10.67 -8.25
CA ALA A 647 9.85 -10.98 -6.95
C ALA A 647 10.60 -12.10 -6.22
N LEU A 648 11.02 -13.16 -6.93
CA LEU A 648 11.84 -14.25 -6.37
C LEU A 648 13.20 -13.73 -5.92
N HIS A 649 13.87 -12.93 -6.75
CA HIS A 649 15.16 -12.34 -6.42
C HIS A 649 15.06 -11.43 -5.18
N ASP A 650 14.09 -10.52 -5.14
CA ASP A 650 13.90 -9.61 -4.01
C ASP A 650 13.58 -10.36 -2.70
N LEU A 651 12.71 -11.38 -2.77
CA LEU A 651 12.36 -12.20 -1.62
C LEU A 651 13.57 -12.97 -1.09
N LEU A 652 14.30 -13.68 -1.96
CA LEU A 652 15.36 -14.57 -1.54
C LEU A 652 16.67 -13.83 -1.19
N GLU A 653 16.93 -12.67 -1.77
CA GLU A 653 18.06 -11.79 -1.36
C GLU A 653 17.89 -11.23 0.05
N SER A 654 16.64 -11.12 0.51
CA SER A 654 16.31 -10.65 1.85
C SER A 654 15.79 -11.77 2.76
N TRP A 655 16.04 -13.03 2.38
CA TRP A 655 15.66 -14.18 3.20
C TRP A 655 16.44 -14.13 4.51
N PRO A 656 15.78 -14.13 5.68
CA PRO A 656 16.49 -14.00 6.95
C PRO A 656 17.33 -15.24 7.25
N VAL A 657 18.51 -15.01 7.84
CA VAL A 657 19.58 -16.01 8.00
C VAL A 657 19.70 -16.51 9.44
N THR A 658 19.16 -15.80 10.44
CA THR A 658 19.44 -16.13 11.85
C THR A 658 18.42 -17.08 12.47
N GLN A 659 18.95 -18.10 13.14
CA GLN A 659 18.24 -19.15 13.88
C GLN A 659 17.28 -18.65 14.98
N SER A 660 17.48 -17.44 15.52
CA SER A 660 16.75 -16.92 16.70
C SER A 660 15.47 -16.15 16.38
N HIS A 661 15.26 -15.68 15.15
CA HIS A 661 14.13 -14.80 14.81
C HIS A 661 13.40 -15.29 13.56
N SER A 662 12.49 -16.22 13.82
CA SER A 662 11.45 -16.79 12.96
C SER A 662 11.82 -16.89 11.47
N CYS A 663 12.38 -18.05 11.16
CA CYS A 663 12.68 -18.49 9.81
C CYS A 663 11.48 -19.21 9.15
N GLN A 664 10.27 -19.04 9.68
CA GLN A 664 9.06 -19.64 9.11
C GLN A 664 8.89 -19.15 7.67
N PHE A 665 8.78 -20.08 6.74
CA PHE A 665 8.62 -19.80 5.32
C PHE A 665 7.44 -18.87 5.10
N THR A 666 6.34 -19.12 5.83
CA THR A 666 5.12 -18.32 5.78
C THR A 666 5.34 -16.90 6.29
N GLU A 667 6.05 -16.71 7.40
CA GLU A 667 6.30 -15.39 7.97
C GLU A 667 7.23 -14.56 7.10
N ASN A 668 8.25 -15.18 6.50
CA ASN A 668 9.14 -14.53 5.53
C ASN A 668 8.35 -14.01 4.34
N LEU A 669 7.46 -14.85 3.81
CA LEU A 669 6.59 -14.48 2.71
C LEU A 669 5.60 -13.38 3.10
N LEU A 670 5.02 -13.42 4.31
CA LEU A 670 4.15 -12.36 4.82
C LEU A 670 4.88 -11.03 5.03
N ARG A 671 6.11 -11.05 5.56
CA ARG A 671 6.97 -9.87 5.74
C ARG A 671 7.32 -9.25 4.40
N TRP A 672 7.74 -10.08 3.45
CA TRP A 672 8.02 -9.64 2.09
C TRP A 672 6.77 -9.09 1.41
N ARG A 673 5.61 -9.77 1.51
CA ARG A 673 4.32 -9.29 1.00
C ARG A 673 3.96 -7.92 1.56
N SER A 674 4.14 -7.72 2.86
CA SER A 674 3.84 -6.45 3.53
C SER A 674 4.70 -5.30 2.97
N ARG A 675 5.97 -5.56 2.62
CA ARG A 675 6.84 -4.58 1.96
C ARG A 675 6.44 -4.33 0.50
N TYR A 676 6.00 -5.36 -0.21
CA TYR A 676 5.73 -5.32 -1.66
C TYR A 676 4.28 -4.98 -2.05
N ASN A 677 3.35 -4.98 -1.09
CA ASN A 677 1.91 -4.77 -1.34
C ASN A 677 1.65 -3.48 -2.14
N HIS A 678 2.38 -2.40 -1.85
CA HIS A 678 2.21 -1.12 -2.55
C HIS A 678 2.75 -1.09 -3.99
N LYS A 679 3.73 -1.95 -4.33
CA LYS A 679 4.30 -2.03 -5.69
C LYS A 679 3.45 -2.91 -6.59
N ILE A 680 3.06 -4.10 -6.10
CA ILE A 680 2.31 -5.09 -6.87
C ILE A 680 0.89 -4.58 -7.19
N ASN A 681 0.24 -3.88 -6.24
CA ASN A 681 -1.09 -3.31 -6.46
C ASN A 681 -1.12 -2.16 -7.47
N ARG A 682 0.03 -1.69 -7.96
CA ARG A 682 0.12 -0.62 -8.98
C ARG A 682 0.39 -1.13 -10.38
N CYS A 683 0.75 -2.40 -10.55
CA CYS A 683 1.06 -2.95 -11.85
C CYS A 683 -0.21 -3.37 -12.59
N SER A 684 -0.22 -3.11 -13.91
CA SER A 684 -1.34 -3.45 -14.80
C SER A 684 -1.73 -4.92 -14.63
N LEU A 685 -3.00 -5.17 -14.37
CA LEU A 685 -3.57 -6.51 -14.17
C LEU A 685 -3.70 -7.33 -15.47
N ASN A 686 -3.27 -6.78 -16.61
CA ASN A 686 -3.37 -7.39 -17.92
C ASN A 686 -2.11 -8.23 -18.22
N GLY A 687 -2.13 -9.49 -17.81
CA GLY A 687 -1.08 -10.47 -18.09
C GLY A 687 -1.31 -11.78 -17.35
N PRO A 688 -0.70 -12.90 -17.79
CA PRO A 688 -0.72 -14.14 -17.03
C PRO A 688 -0.16 -13.91 -15.63
N LYS A 689 -0.74 -14.58 -14.63
CA LYS A 689 -0.40 -14.40 -13.21
C LYS A 689 -0.17 -15.74 -12.55
N LEU A 690 0.75 -15.76 -11.59
CA LEU A 690 0.89 -16.85 -10.63
C LEU A 690 0.02 -16.56 -9.42
N SER A 691 -0.74 -17.57 -9.01
CA SER A 691 -1.37 -17.65 -7.69
C SER A 691 -0.30 -17.68 -6.60
N THR A 692 -0.73 -17.38 -5.37
CA THR A 692 0.11 -17.53 -4.18
C THR A 692 0.79 -18.90 -4.11
N ARG A 693 0.05 -19.99 -4.39
CA ARG A 693 0.58 -21.36 -4.34
C ARG A 693 1.61 -21.63 -5.43
N GLU A 694 1.38 -21.14 -6.64
CA GLU A 694 2.32 -21.26 -7.76
C GLU A 694 3.59 -20.43 -7.52
N PHE A 695 3.47 -19.26 -6.88
CA PHE A 695 4.65 -18.50 -6.48
C PHE A 695 5.43 -19.21 -5.38
N GLU A 696 4.77 -19.77 -4.37
CA GLU A 696 5.43 -20.59 -3.34
C GLU A 696 6.13 -21.81 -3.93
N ARG A 697 5.54 -22.44 -4.94
CA ARG A 697 6.22 -23.48 -5.75
C ARG A 697 7.50 -22.95 -6.39
N ALA A 698 7.43 -21.80 -7.07
CA ALA A 698 8.61 -21.20 -7.71
C ALA A 698 9.70 -20.81 -6.70
N ILE A 699 9.33 -20.42 -5.47
CA ILE A 699 10.26 -20.18 -4.37
C ILE A 699 10.99 -21.47 -3.99
N VAL A 700 10.24 -22.56 -3.76
CA VAL A 700 10.82 -23.85 -3.35
C VAL A 700 11.74 -24.41 -4.44
N GLU A 701 11.33 -24.32 -5.71
CA GLU A 701 12.16 -24.73 -6.84
C GLU A 701 13.47 -23.92 -6.91
N MET A 702 13.38 -22.59 -6.79
CA MET A 702 14.58 -21.74 -6.75
C MET A 702 15.49 -22.07 -5.55
N LEU A 703 14.93 -22.33 -4.37
CA LEU A 703 15.72 -22.72 -3.18
C LEU A 703 16.44 -24.07 -3.38
N GLY A 704 15.77 -25.03 -4.02
CA GLY A 704 16.36 -26.31 -4.39
C GLY A 704 17.49 -26.16 -5.39
N ASP A 705 17.26 -25.39 -6.46
CA ASP A 705 18.23 -25.19 -7.54
C ASP A 705 19.48 -24.43 -7.10
N LEU A 706 19.40 -23.63 -6.03
CA LEU A 706 20.57 -22.92 -5.51
C LEU A 706 21.62 -23.86 -4.92
N ARG A 707 21.23 -25.07 -4.48
CA ARG A 707 22.12 -26.10 -3.91
C ARG A 707 23.03 -25.58 -2.80
N VAL A 708 22.52 -24.67 -1.97
CA VAL A 708 23.23 -24.14 -0.81
C VAL A 708 22.32 -24.21 0.42
N PRO A 709 22.89 -24.39 1.63
CA PRO A 709 22.14 -24.27 2.86
C PRO A 709 21.33 -22.96 2.95
N MET A 710 20.22 -22.98 3.68
CA MET A 710 19.28 -21.84 3.76
C MET A 710 19.94 -20.53 4.26
N ASP A 711 20.97 -20.62 5.10
CA ASP A 711 21.74 -19.47 5.58
C ASP A 711 22.60 -18.81 4.50
N GLN A 712 22.92 -19.55 3.43
CA GLN A 712 23.71 -19.09 2.28
C GLN A 712 22.84 -18.61 1.11
N VAL A 713 21.52 -18.83 1.15
CA VAL A 713 20.59 -18.49 0.06
C VAL A 713 20.67 -17.01 -0.34
N PRO A 714 20.60 -16.02 0.59
CA PRO A 714 20.72 -14.61 0.24
C PRO A 714 22.02 -14.28 -0.48
N LYS A 715 23.12 -14.83 0.01
CA LYS A 715 24.46 -14.64 -0.53
C LYS A 715 24.56 -15.21 -1.95
N LYS A 716 24.09 -16.44 -2.15
CA LYS A 716 24.05 -17.10 -3.47
C LYS A 716 23.13 -16.39 -4.45
N MET A 717 22.00 -15.85 -4.00
CA MET A 717 21.07 -15.09 -4.84
C MET A 717 21.65 -13.76 -5.29
N ARG A 718 22.31 -13.00 -4.40
CA ARG A 718 23.08 -11.80 -4.77
C ARG A 718 24.15 -12.13 -5.82
N ARG A 719 24.89 -13.22 -5.63
CA ARG A 719 25.89 -13.73 -6.59
C ARG A 719 25.27 -14.05 -7.95
N ARG A 720 24.15 -14.78 -7.97
CA ARG A 720 23.42 -15.13 -9.21
C ARG A 720 22.89 -13.89 -9.94
N ARG A 721 22.34 -12.91 -9.20
CA ARG A 721 21.86 -11.64 -9.78
C ARG A 721 22.99 -10.84 -10.40
N ARG A 722 24.11 -10.67 -9.69
CA ARG A 722 25.30 -9.97 -10.20
C ARG A 722 25.81 -10.60 -11.50
N ARG A 723 25.98 -11.93 -11.51
CA ARG A 723 26.36 -12.68 -12.72
C ARG A 723 25.39 -12.46 -13.87
N ARG A 724 24.09 -12.56 -13.60
CA ARG A 724 23.05 -12.34 -14.62
C ARG A 724 23.14 -10.93 -15.21
N GLN A 725 23.26 -9.90 -14.38
CA GLN A 725 23.42 -8.52 -14.84
C GLN A 725 24.69 -8.35 -15.69
N THR A 726 25.81 -8.95 -15.28
CA THR A 726 27.04 -8.95 -16.07
C THR A 726 26.84 -9.65 -17.42
N CYS A 727 26.21 -10.82 -17.44
CA CYS A 727 25.90 -11.54 -18.69
C CYS A 727 24.97 -10.76 -19.61
N GLU A 728 23.94 -10.09 -19.06
CA GLU A 728 23.02 -9.25 -19.82
C GLU A 728 23.77 -8.05 -20.44
N LYS A 729 24.65 -7.39 -19.68
CA LYS A 729 25.50 -6.30 -20.20
C LYS A 729 26.47 -6.80 -21.29
N ILE A 730 27.07 -7.97 -21.11
CA ILE A 730 27.92 -8.62 -22.12
C ILE A 730 27.10 -8.92 -23.38
N ALA A 731 25.92 -9.52 -23.26
CA ALA A 731 25.07 -9.85 -24.40
C ALA A 731 24.69 -8.62 -25.22
N VAL A 732 24.42 -7.48 -24.56
CA VAL A 732 24.18 -6.19 -25.24
C VAL A 732 25.42 -5.71 -26.00
N LEU A 733 26.61 -5.86 -25.42
CA LEU A 733 27.87 -5.49 -26.09
C LEU A 733 28.22 -6.43 -27.25
N THR A 734 28.01 -7.74 -27.10
CA THR A 734 28.33 -8.76 -28.11
C THR A 734 27.33 -8.78 -29.27
N GLY A 735 26.07 -8.38 -29.02
CA GLY A 735 25.03 -8.27 -30.07
C GLY A 735 25.29 -7.17 -31.11
N ALA A 736 26.23 -6.26 -30.86
CA ALA A 736 26.74 -5.27 -31.80
C ALA A 736 28.05 -5.78 -32.43
N GLU A 737 27.95 -6.67 -33.43
CA GLU A 737 29.04 -7.18 -34.30
C GLU A 737 30.48 -7.09 -33.74
N MET A 738 30.83 -7.94 -32.77
CA MET A 738 32.22 -8.14 -32.34
C MET A 738 32.88 -9.27 -33.14
N ASN A 739 33.47 -8.96 -34.30
CA ASN A 739 34.25 -9.90 -35.12
C ASN A 739 35.75 -9.98 -34.75
N ASP A 740 36.18 -9.29 -33.67
CA ASP A 740 37.58 -9.22 -33.28
C ASP A 740 37.94 -10.29 -32.22
N PRO A 741 38.86 -11.23 -32.52
CA PRO A 741 39.29 -12.27 -31.58
C PRO A 741 39.95 -11.73 -30.29
N GLU A 742 40.47 -10.51 -30.26
CA GLU A 742 40.98 -9.90 -29.02
C GLU A 742 39.85 -9.62 -28.01
N HIS A 743 38.64 -9.32 -28.52
CA HIS A 743 37.46 -9.13 -27.69
C HIS A 743 36.92 -10.44 -27.10
N ALA A 744 37.15 -11.59 -27.75
CA ALA A 744 36.77 -12.89 -27.22
C ALA A 744 37.61 -13.29 -25.99
N SER A 745 38.93 -13.10 -26.05
CA SER A 745 39.81 -13.35 -24.90
C SER A 745 39.49 -12.41 -23.72
N PHE A 746 39.09 -11.18 -24.00
CA PHE A 746 38.61 -10.23 -23.01
C PHE A 746 37.31 -10.70 -22.33
N LEU A 747 36.34 -11.18 -23.11
CA LEU A 747 35.10 -11.73 -22.58
C LEU A 747 35.35 -12.98 -21.73
N ASP A 748 36.32 -13.82 -22.10
CA ASP A 748 36.73 -14.98 -21.29
C ASP A 748 37.25 -14.54 -19.92
N VAL A 749 38.07 -13.48 -19.85
CA VAL A 749 38.56 -12.93 -18.57
C VAL A 749 37.40 -12.34 -17.76
N MET A 750 36.46 -11.63 -18.40
CA MET A 750 35.30 -11.05 -17.72
C MET A 750 34.28 -12.10 -17.26
N MET A 751 34.23 -13.25 -17.92
CA MET A 751 33.36 -14.38 -17.56
C MET A 751 34.03 -15.36 -16.60
N SER A 752 35.35 -15.31 -16.47
CA SER A 752 36.11 -16.15 -15.54
C SER A 752 35.65 -15.97 -14.09
N ASP A 753 35.54 -17.09 -13.37
CA ASP A 753 35.24 -17.09 -11.93
C ASP A 753 36.43 -16.59 -11.08
N SER A 754 37.64 -16.55 -11.65
CA SER A 754 38.87 -16.13 -10.95
C SER A 754 39.18 -14.64 -11.18
N PRO A 755 39.59 -13.89 -10.14
CA PRO A 755 40.04 -12.51 -10.32
C PRO A 755 41.33 -12.42 -11.14
N PRO A 756 41.52 -11.34 -11.92
CA PRO A 756 42.82 -11.02 -12.49
C PRO A 756 43.82 -10.71 -11.36
N SER A 757 45.09 -11.02 -11.59
CA SER A 757 46.15 -10.76 -10.61
C SER A 757 46.37 -9.26 -10.34
N HIS A 758 46.03 -8.41 -11.31
CA HIS A 758 46.22 -6.96 -11.24
C HIS A 758 45.08 -6.20 -11.90
N LEU A 759 44.86 -4.96 -11.44
CA LEU A 759 43.95 -3.97 -12.02
C LEU A 759 44.69 -2.64 -12.22
N MET A 760 44.10 -1.75 -13.02
CA MET A 760 44.59 -0.38 -13.23
C MET A 760 43.71 0.61 -12.47
N SER A 761 44.32 1.59 -11.82
CA SER A 761 43.62 2.71 -11.20
C SER A 761 43.20 3.73 -12.24
N ILE A 762 42.33 4.68 -11.86
CA ILE A 762 41.92 5.79 -12.73
C ILE A 762 43.11 6.69 -13.10
N SER A 763 44.09 6.78 -12.21
CA SER A 763 45.37 7.46 -12.45
C SER A 763 46.37 6.66 -13.31
N GLY A 764 45.98 5.47 -13.79
CA GLY A 764 46.84 4.60 -14.59
C GLY A 764 47.86 3.79 -13.80
N ASN A 765 47.73 3.72 -12.46
CA ASN A 765 48.62 2.92 -11.62
C ASN A 765 48.13 1.48 -11.52
N LYS A 766 49.04 0.53 -11.73
CA LYS A 766 48.73 -0.89 -11.59
C LYS A 766 48.79 -1.32 -10.12
N PHE A 767 47.75 -1.96 -9.61
CA PHE A 767 47.73 -2.54 -8.25
C PHE A 767 47.27 -3.99 -8.27
N GLN A 768 47.73 -4.76 -7.27
CA GLN A 768 47.37 -6.18 -7.13
C GLN A 768 46.03 -6.33 -6.41
N VAL A 769 45.17 -7.23 -6.90
CA VAL A 769 43.90 -7.54 -6.22
C VAL A 769 44.17 -8.43 -5.01
N VAL A 770 44.84 -9.56 -5.24
CA VAL A 770 45.16 -10.58 -4.25
C VAL A 770 46.56 -11.12 -4.52
N LYS A 771 47.37 -11.27 -3.47
CA LYS A 771 48.66 -11.98 -3.54
C LYS A 771 48.43 -13.48 -3.37
N GLU A 772 49.36 -14.29 -3.85
CA GLU A 772 49.29 -15.75 -3.68
C GLU A 772 49.14 -16.16 -2.19
N THR A 773 49.84 -15.45 -1.30
CA THR A 773 49.76 -15.63 0.16
C THR A 773 48.43 -15.19 0.78
N GLU A 774 47.59 -14.49 0.04
CA GLU A 774 46.28 -13.98 0.47
C GLU A 774 45.12 -14.82 -0.09
N THR A 775 45.43 -15.85 -0.89
CA THR A 775 44.43 -16.78 -1.42
C THR A 775 43.70 -17.49 -0.28
N GLY A 776 42.37 -17.43 -0.29
CA GLY A 776 41.53 -18.01 0.75
C GLY A 776 41.29 -17.12 1.98
N MET A 777 41.86 -15.91 2.03
CA MET A 777 41.51 -14.94 3.06
C MET A 777 40.03 -14.53 2.94
N GLN A 778 39.37 -14.43 4.08
CA GLN A 778 38.01 -13.92 4.21
C GLN A 778 38.05 -12.64 5.04
N ILE A 779 37.65 -11.53 4.44
CA ILE A 779 37.71 -10.19 5.05
C ILE A 779 36.31 -9.58 4.98
N PRO A 780 35.85 -8.83 6.01
CA PRO A 780 34.56 -8.16 5.92
C PRO A 780 34.52 -7.23 4.71
N SER A 781 33.47 -7.36 3.91
CA SER A 781 33.32 -6.74 2.60
C SER A 781 33.52 -5.23 2.60
N ARG A 782 33.11 -4.52 3.68
CA ARG A 782 33.32 -3.08 3.84
C ARG A 782 34.79 -2.66 3.74
N TYR A 783 35.71 -3.47 4.24
CA TYR A 783 37.14 -3.17 4.22
C TYR A 783 37.72 -3.39 2.82
N LEU A 784 37.22 -4.41 2.11
CA LEU A 784 37.65 -4.72 0.74
C LEU A 784 37.19 -3.63 -0.24
N VAL A 785 35.93 -3.21 -0.16
CA VAL A 785 35.38 -2.13 -0.98
C VAL A 785 36.10 -0.81 -0.71
N TRP A 786 36.34 -0.48 0.56
CA TRP A 786 37.10 0.71 0.91
C TRP A 786 38.56 0.67 0.45
N ALA A 787 39.24 -0.46 0.63
CA ALA A 787 40.63 -0.63 0.18
C ALA A 787 40.74 -0.52 -1.35
N TYR A 788 39.77 -1.07 -2.08
CA TYR A 788 39.68 -0.90 -3.52
C TYR A 788 39.53 0.58 -3.90
N ASP A 789 38.61 1.32 -3.28
CA ASP A 789 38.41 2.74 -3.57
C ASP A 789 39.68 3.56 -3.28
N VAL A 790 40.39 3.26 -2.18
CA VAL A 790 41.66 3.90 -1.86
C VAL A 790 42.70 3.68 -2.96
N LEU A 791 42.86 2.44 -3.44
CA LEU A 791 43.83 2.11 -4.47
C LEU A 791 43.42 2.64 -5.85
N ASN A 792 42.13 2.56 -6.19
CA ASN A 792 41.60 2.92 -7.50
C ASN A 792 41.53 4.44 -7.71
N HIS A 793 41.15 5.18 -6.66
CA HIS A 793 40.98 6.64 -6.69
C HIS A 793 42.15 7.41 -6.05
N GLY A 794 43.14 6.71 -5.49
CA GLY A 794 44.31 7.34 -4.87
C GLY A 794 44.01 8.03 -3.53
N LEU A 795 43.03 7.54 -2.76
CA LEU A 795 42.55 8.15 -1.52
C LEU A 795 43.48 7.87 -0.32
N TRP A 796 44.80 7.91 -0.53
CA TRP A 796 45.81 7.53 0.46
C TRP A 796 45.77 8.40 1.72
N GLY A 797 45.32 9.65 1.63
CA GLY A 797 45.11 10.53 2.79
C GLY A 797 44.09 9.97 3.80
N ALA A 798 43.23 9.04 3.40
CA ALA A 798 42.31 8.37 4.30
C ALA A 798 42.94 7.19 5.09
N VAL A 799 44.14 6.75 4.73
CA VAL A 799 44.86 5.63 5.37
C VAL A 799 45.69 6.18 6.54
N PRO A 800 45.53 5.67 7.77
CA PRO A 800 46.42 6.04 8.88
C PRO A 800 47.89 5.77 8.52
N GLU A 801 48.78 6.73 8.79
CA GLU A 801 50.22 6.63 8.49
C GLU A 801 50.86 5.35 9.06
N SER A 802 50.42 4.90 10.24
CA SER A 802 50.92 3.68 10.89
C SER A 802 50.66 2.40 10.10
N ILE A 803 49.74 2.43 9.14
CA ILE A 803 49.35 1.28 8.30
C ILE A 803 49.98 1.36 6.92
N PHE A 804 50.43 2.55 6.50
CA PHE A 804 50.91 2.82 5.15
C PHE A 804 52.12 1.94 4.80
N CYS A 805 52.04 1.29 3.65
CA CYS A 805 53.09 0.47 3.07
C CYS A 805 52.89 0.45 1.56
N SER A 806 53.95 0.71 0.80
CA SER A 806 53.91 0.60 -0.65
C SER A 806 53.70 -0.85 -1.11
N GLY A 807 53.06 -1.03 -2.26
CA GLY A 807 52.87 -2.36 -2.87
C GLY A 807 51.90 -3.29 -2.14
N MET A 808 50.95 -2.74 -1.39
CA MET A 808 49.84 -3.52 -0.83
C MET A 808 48.82 -3.89 -1.92
N SER A 809 48.30 -5.10 -1.84
CA SER A 809 47.12 -5.52 -2.60
C SER A 809 45.85 -4.98 -1.92
N VAL A 810 44.69 -5.11 -2.59
CA VAL A 810 43.39 -4.79 -1.98
C VAL A 810 43.18 -5.58 -0.69
N PHE A 811 43.45 -6.90 -0.71
CA PHE A 811 43.29 -7.78 0.45
C PHE A 811 44.29 -7.46 1.56
N GLY A 812 45.55 -7.17 1.22
CA GLY A 812 46.58 -6.80 2.19
C GLY A 812 46.24 -5.50 2.92
N LEU A 813 45.78 -4.49 2.20
CA LEU A 813 45.35 -3.22 2.79
C LEU A 813 44.09 -3.42 3.66
N ALA A 814 43.07 -4.10 3.13
CA ALA A 814 41.83 -4.37 3.85
C ALA A 814 42.06 -5.13 5.18
N LYS A 815 42.95 -6.13 5.16
CA LYS A 815 43.32 -6.91 6.36
C LYS A 815 43.98 -6.03 7.43
N LYS A 816 45.00 -5.25 7.06
CA LYS A 816 45.69 -4.38 8.03
C LYS A 816 44.75 -3.35 8.64
N ILE A 817 43.83 -2.81 7.86
CA ILE A 817 42.83 -1.84 8.33
C ILE A 817 41.87 -2.49 9.32
N TRP A 818 41.40 -3.70 9.00
CA TRP A 818 40.54 -4.47 9.90
C TRP A 818 41.25 -4.81 11.22
N GLU A 819 42.50 -5.28 11.16
CA GLU A 819 43.35 -5.53 12.32
C GLU A 819 43.60 -4.26 13.14
N TRP A 820 43.81 -3.11 12.49
CA TRP A 820 44.02 -1.85 13.16
C TRP A 820 42.78 -1.36 13.90
N GLU A 821 41.58 -1.39 13.29
CA GLU A 821 40.35 -0.97 13.97
C GLU A 821 40.00 -1.88 15.15
N THR A 822 40.29 -3.18 15.04
CA THR A 822 40.02 -4.17 16.10
C THR A 822 41.03 -4.09 17.25
N SER A 823 42.32 -3.86 16.97
CA SER A 823 43.38 -3.84 17.99
C SER A 823 43.55 -2.48 18.68
N SER A 824 43.47 -1.38 17.94
CA SER A 824 43.75 -0.03 18.46
C SER A 824 42.53 0.65 19.08
N GLY A 825 41.33 0.10 18.87
CA GLY A 825 40.06 0.80 19.14
C GLY A 825 39.90 2.08 18.30
N GLY A 826 40.77 2.29 17.31
CA GLY A 826 40.69 3.33 16.30
C GLY A 826 39.48 3.16 15.40
N ARG A 827 39.04 4.24 14.76
CA ARG A 827 38.03 4.19 13.69
C ARG A 827 38.53 5.00 12.51
N ILE A 828 38.42 4.44 11.32
CA ILE A 828 38.73 5.18 10.10
C ILE A 828 37.50 5.97 9.70
N TYR A 829 37.66 7.29 9.61
CA TYR A 829 36.54 8.20 9.50
C TYR A 829 35.78 8.03 8.18
N THR A 830 36.48 7.86 7.05
CA THR A 830 35.86 7.58 5.74
C THR A 830 35.20 6.21 5.70
N LEU A 831 35.79 5.19 6.32
CA LEU A 831 35.16 3.87 6.47
C LEU A 831 33.89 3.92 7.33
N SER A 832 33.75 4.93 8.18
CA SER A 832 32.53 5.15 8.95
C SER A 832 31.33 5.60 8.09
N ALA A 833 31.59 6.07 6.86
CA ALA A 833 30.57 6.53 5.94
C ALA A 833 29.53 5.44 5.63
N SER A 834 28.29 5.85 5.44
CA SER A 834 27.19 4.95 5.10
C SER A 834 27.47 4.22 3.78
N CYS A 835 28.24 4.77 2.83
CA CYS A 835 28.57 4.07 1.59
C CYS A 835 29.38 2.77 1.78
N TYR A 836 30.07 2.59 2.92
CA TYR A 836 30.77 1.36 3.31
C TYR A 836 30.07 0.61 4.44
N ASN A 837 29.46 1.35 5.37
CA ASN A 837 28.85 0.76 6.54
C ASN A 837 27.41 0.30 6.35
N CYS A 838 27.07 -0.65 7.20
CA CYS A 838 25.80 -1.30 7.21
C CYS A 838 24.88 -0.54 8.22
N GLY A 839 23.69 -0.06 7.81
CA GLY A 839 22.71 0.63 8.68
C GLY A 839 22.08 1.91 8.11
N GLU A 840 20.97 1.80 7.40
CA GLU A 840 20.21 2.97 6.93
C GLU A 840 19.70 3.79 8.12
N ARG A 841 19.92 5.13 8.09
CA ARG A 841 19.43 6.09 9.10
C ARG A 841 20.01 5.93 10.51
N GLY A 842 21.16 5.25 10.66
CA GLY A 842 21.79 5.04 11.97
C GLY A 842 21.07 3.99 12.82
N ARG A 843 20.16 3.21 12.23
CA ARG A 843 19.76 1.94 12.82
C ARG A 843 20.81 0.93 12.40
N ILE A 844 21.54 0.41 13.36
CA ILE A 844 22.20 -0.88 13.20
C ILE A 844 21.05 -1.82 12.83
N HIS A 845 20.97 -2.26 11.57
CA HIS A 845 20.13 -3.41 11.21
C HIS A 845 20.36 -4.47 12.27
N ALA A 846 19.26 -5.00 12.79
CA ALA A 846 19.33 -6.05 13.78
C ALA A 846 20.29 -7.12 13.24
N THR A 847 21.00 -7.82 14.13
CA THR A 847 21.91 -8.96 13.83
C THR A 847 21.29 -10.06 12.93
N ILE A 848 20.03 -9.89 12.57
CA ILE A 848 19.07 -10.74 11.88
C ILE A 848 19.09 -10.55 10.35
N GLU A 849 19.52 -9.40 9.83
CA GLU A 849 19.50 -9.12 8.38
C GLU A 849 20.82 -9.51 7.72
N SER A 850 20.78 -10.35 6.67
CA SER A 850 21.95 -10.60 5.84
C SER A 850 22.27 -9.33 5.05
N CYS A 851 23.23 -8.56 5.52
CA CYS A 851 23.70 -7.37 4.83
C CYS A 851 25.01 -7.68 4.13
N GLU A 852 25.03 -7.49 2.81
CA GLU A 852 26.22 -7.66 1.97
C GLU A 852 27.45 -6.94 2.55
N ARG A 853 27.25 -5.79 3.19
CA ARG A 853 28.30 -4.95 3.79
C ARG A 853 28.89 -5.47 5.10
N CYS A 854 28.19 -6.39 5.77
CA CYS A 854 28.69 -7.04 6.97
C CYS A 854 29.15 -8.49 6.70
N GLU A 855 29.08 -8.98 5.45
CA GLU A 855 29.55 -10.31 5.06
C GLU A 855 31.07 -10.42 5.03
N LEU A 856 31.58 -11.63 5.26
CA LEU A 856 32.96 -11.98 4.93
C LEU A 856 33.03 -12.40 3.46
N TRP A 857 33.94 -11.77 2.72
CA TRP A 857 34.20 -12.07 1.32
C TRP A 857 35.57 -12.69 1.11
N ASN A 858 35.62 -13.70 0.24
CA ASN A 858 36.84 -14.18 -0.37
C ASN A 858 37.14 -13.42 -1.68
N SER A 859 38.25 -13.77 -2.34
CA SER A 859 38.69 -13.14 -3.59
C SER A 859 37.70 -13.29 -4.75
N GLU A 860 37.00 -14.42 -4.86
CA GLU A 860 35.97 -14.63 -5.89
C GLU A 860 34.75 -13.74 -5.67
N GLU A 861 34.29 -13.64 -4.43
CA GLU A 861 33.09 -12.88 -4.05
C GLU A 861 33.30 -11.37 -4.23
N PHE A 862 34.50 -10.91 -3.88
CA PHE A 862 34.94 -9.55 -4.18
C PHE A 862 35.03 -9.30 -5.69
N TRP A 863 35.60 -10.25 -6.46
CA TRP A 863 35.71 -10.12 -7.91
C TRP A 863 34.35 -10.02 -8.61
N GLU A 864 33.39 -10.81 -8.19
CA GLU A 864 32.02 -10.74 -8.69
C GLU A 864 31.35 -9.41 -8.38
N TRP A 865 31.61 -8.85 -7.20
CA TRP A 865 31.10 -7.53 -6.83
C TRP A 865 31.72 -6.47 -7.75
N LEU A 866 33.04 -6.54 -7.92
CA LEU A 866 33.79 -5.60 -8.72
C LEU A 866 33.36 -5.60 -10.19
N ARG A 867 33.23 -6.78 -10.80
CA ARG A 867 32.77 -6.93 -12.20
C ARG A 867 31.35 -6.42 -12.41
N SER A 868 30.44 -6.64 -11.47
CA SER A 868 29.06 -6.19 -11.59
C SER A 868 28.98 -4.66 -11.56
N ARG A 869 29.76 -4.04 -10.66
CA ARG A 869 29.77 -2.60 -10.41
C ARG A 869 30.51 -1.82 -11.48
N HIS A 870 31.77 -2.14 -11.71
CA HIS A 870 32.63 -1.39 -12.62
C HIS A 870 32.66 -2.00 -14.00
N PHE A 871 31.61 -2.74 -14.42
CA PHE A 871 31.60 -3.46 -15.69
C PHE A 871 32.06 -2.59 -16.88
N GLU A 872 31.44 -1.43 -17.07
CA GLU A 872 31.75 -0.53 -18.19
C GLU A 872 33.17 0.06 -18.06
N HIS A 873 33.56 0.52 -16.88
CA HIS A 873 34.90 1.04 -16.62
C HIS A 873 36.00 -0.01 -16.79
N VAL A 874 35.75 -1.25 -16.33
CA VAL A 874 36.66 -2.39 -16.46
C VAL A 874 36.75 -2.83 -17.93
N CYS A 875 35.64 -2.80 -18.67
CA CYS A 875 35.65 -2.99 -20.12
C CYS A 875 36.54 -1.96 -20.82
N ASP A 876 36.40 -0.68 -20.48
CA ASP A 876 37.19 0.39 -21.10
C ASP A 876 38.68 0.32 -20.72
N GLN A 877 38.99 0.04 -19.45
CA GLN A 877 40.38 -0.16 -18.99
C GLN A 877 41.06 -1.35 -19.68
N LEU A 878 40.34 -2.47 -19.84
CA LEU A 878 40.90 -3.68 -20.45
C LEU A 878 41.06 -3.54 -21.97
N LYS A 879 40.15 -2.84 -22.66
CA LYS A 879 40.32 -2.45 -24.08
C LYS A 879 41.57 -1.58 -24.28
N ASN A 880 41.76 -0.58 -23.43
CA ASN A 880 42.89 0.36 -23.54
C ASN A 880 44.24 -0.28 -23.21
N ASN A 881 44.28 -1.30 -22.33
CA ASN A 881 45.50 -2.05 -22.01
C ASN A 881 46.04 -2.89 -23.18
N GLY A 882 45.20 -3.27 -24.16
CA GLY A 882 45.63 -3.96 -25.38
C GLY A 882 46.32 -3.03 -26.39
N GLN A 883 45.95 -1.75 -26.41
CA GLN A 883 46.40 -0.77 -27.42
C GLN A 883 47.59 0.10 -26.97
N SER A 884 47.88 0.17 -25.67
CA SER A 884 48.92 1.05 -25.09
C SER A 884 50.38 0.72 -25.49
N SER A 885 50.65 -0.30 -26.31
CA SER A 885 52.03 -0.66 -26.69
C SER A 885 52.54 0.01 -27.97
N LYS A 886 51.72 0.68 -28.80
CA LYS A 886 52.19 1.13 -30.13
C LYS A 886 52.11 2.63 -30.43
N ASP A 887 51.21 3.42 -29.83
CA ASP A 887 50.99 4.82 -30.28
C ASP A 887 51.36 5.93 -29.27
N SER A 888 52.09 5.63 -28.19
CA SER A 888 52.47 6.61 -27.15
C SER A 888 53.55 7.65 -27.58
N ARG A 889 53.67 8.02 -28.87
CA ARG A 889 54.67 9.00 -29.34
C ARG A 889 54.14 10.28 -29.98
N GLN A 890 52.82 10.48 -30.17
CA GLN A 890 52.36 11.63 -30.95
C GLN A 890 51.35 12.60 -30.32
N SER A 891 50.88 12.40 -29.08
CA SER A 891 49.88 13.31 -28.48
C SER A 891 50.38 13.95 -27.18
N SER A 892 51.34 14.87 -27.31
CA SER A 892 51.77 15.74 -26.21
C SER A 892 51.90 17.18 -26.70
N LYS A 893 50.77 17.82 -27.01
CA LYS A 893 50.64 19.27 -27.12
C LYS A 893 49.14 19.59 -27.04
N ASP A 894 48.78 20.44 -26.11
CA ASP A 894 47.45 21.10 -25.98
C ASP A 894 46.38 20.46 -25.08
N SER A 895 46.75 19.96 -23.90
CA SER A 895 45.81 19.90 -22.76
C SER A 895 46.28 20.75 -21.57
N ARG A 896 46.27 22.09 -21.74
CA ARG A 896 46.13 22.98 -20.58
C ARG A 896 44.69 22.90 -20.09
N GLN A 897 44.39 21.87 -19.29
CA GLN A 897 43.19 21.86 -18.46
C GLN A 897 43.29 22.99 -17.44
N SER A 898 42.64 24.10 -17.77
CA SER A 898 42.31 25.16 -16.82
C SER A 898 41.58 24.52 -15.64
N SER A 899 42.06 24.76 -14.42
CA SER A 899 41.44 24.31 -13.16
C SER A 899 40.08 24.99 -12.99
N LYS A 900 39.06 24.46 -13.66
CA LYS A 900 37.68 24.87 -13.49
C LYS A 900 37.28 24.54 -12.05
N GLY A 901 36.80 25.55 -11.33
CA GLY A 901 36.36 25.40 -9.95
C GLY A 901 35.21 24.41 -9.82
N LEU A 902 35.00 23.89 -8.61
CA LEU A 902 33.94 22.94 -8.24
C LEU A 902 32.52 23.35 -8.69
N ASP A 903 32.28 24.64 -8.93
CA ASP A 903 31.00 25.17 -9.41
C ASP A 903 30.71 24.86 -10.90
N GLU A 904 31.68 24.33 -11.65
CA GLU A 904 31.53 23.97 -13.07
C GLU A 904 31.47 22.44 -13.34
N LEU A 905 31.54 21.59 -12.32
CA LEU A 905 31.38 20.14 -12.53
C LEU A 905 29.97 19.87 -13.05
N SER A 906 29.88 19.26 -14.24
CA SER A 906 28.58 18.86 -14.76
C SER A 906 27.95 17.82 -13.82
N ARG A 907 26.61 17.78 -13.76
CA ARG A 907 25.88 16.79 -12.97
C ARG A 907 26.32 15.37 -13.33
N ASP A 908 26.66 15.13 -14.59
CA ASP A 908 27.07 13.81 -15.09
C ASP A 908 28.46 13.43 -14.57
N GLN A 909 29.42 14.37 -14.59
CA GLN A 909 30.76 14.15 -14.00
C GLN A 909 30.68 13.86 -12.51
N LEU A 910 29.85 14.64 -11.80
CA LEU A 910 29.62 14.44 -10.38
C LEU A 910 28.95 13.09 -10.09
N SER A 911 27.94 12.70 -10.89
CA SER A 911 27.24 11.43 -10.74
C SER A 911 28.18 10.26 -10.98
N GLN A 912 29.04 10.35 -12.01
CA GLN A 912 30.07 9.36 -12.28
C GLN A 912 31.02 9.19 -11.10
N MET A 913 31.57 10.29 -10.56
CA MET A 913 32.45 10.23 -9.38
C MET A 913 31.77 9.61 -8.15
N ILE A 914 30.49 9.92 -7.93
CA ILE A 914 29.71 9.42 -6.81
C ILE A 914 29.37 7.93 -6.97
N GLU A 915 29.06 7.50 -8.19
CA GLU A 915 28.74 6.11 -8.51
C GLU A 915 29.96 5.20 -8.39
N GLU A 916 31.17 5.73 -8.53
CA GLU A 916 32.43 4.97 -8.44
C GLU A 916 32.91 4.66 -7.01
N ILE A 917 32.24 5.18 -5.95
CA ILE A 917 32.69 5.02 -4.54
C ILE A 917 31.70 4.18 -3.71
N GLY A 918 32.19 3.22 -2.90
CA GLY A 918 31.41 2.46 -1.91
C GLY A 918 30.60 1.29 -2.48
N PHE A 919 29.55 0.82 -1.79
CA PHE A 919 28.62 -0.23 -2.30
C PHE A 919 27.56 0.31 -3.26
N GLU A 920 26.71 -0.50 -3.88
CA GLU A 920 25.64 0.02 -4.77
C GLU A 920 24.67 0.92 -3.98
N LEU A 921 24.11 1.95 -4.64
CA LEU A 921 23.12 2.83 -4.02
C LEU A 921 21.83 2.03 -3.74
N PRO A 922 21.22 2.15 -2.55
CA PRO A 922 19.90 1.56 -2.33
C PRO A 922 18.91 2.08 -3.37
N SER A 923 18.19 1.18 -4.04
CA SER A 923 17.26 1.51 -5.13
C SER A 923 16.40 2.74 -4.80
N LYS A 924 16.58 3.82 -5.61
CA LYS A 924 15.99 5.17 -5.52
C LYS A 924 15.06 5.37 -4.33
N SER A 925 15.64 5.60 -3.16
CA SER A 925 14.85 6.05 -2.02
C SER A 925 14.19 7.38 -2.40
N LYS A 926 12.89 7.55 -2.16
CA LYS A 926 12.19 8.84 -2.34
C LYS A 926 12.58 9.86 -1.25
N GLY A 927 13.86 9.88 -0.90
CA GLY A 927 14.44 10.80 0.06
C GLY A 927 14.43 12.22 -0.46
N ARG A 928 14.54 13.18 0.46
CA ARG A 928 14.72 14.59 0.11
C ARG A 928 16.04 14.74 -0.65
N LYS A 929 15.99 15.44 -1.79
CA LYS A 929 17.16 15.86 -2.54
C LYS A 929 17.78 17.10 -1.89
N ILE A 930 19.10 17.12 -1.79
CA ILE A 930 19.91 18.16 -1.15
C ILE A 930 20.65 18.92 -2.27
N LYS A 931 20.51 20.24 -2.31
CA LYS A 931 21.30 21.07 -3.22
C LYS A 931 22.75 21.10 -2.73
N LEU A 932 23.69 20.78 -3.63
CA LEU A 932 25.12 20.89 -3.37
C LEU A 932 25.54 22.36 -3.38
N CYS A 933 26.39 22.73 -2.43
CA CYS A 933 27.05 24.03 -2.39
C CYS A 933 28.50 23.80 -1.95
N ALA A 934 29.46 24.15 -2.79
CA ALA A 934 30.89 23.90 -2.54
C ALA A 934 31.36 24.55 -1.23
N ASN A 935 30.91 25.79 -0.96
CA ASN A 935 31.24 26.51 0.28
C ASN A 935 30.73 25.80 1.53
N GLU A 936 29.57 25.17 1.47
CA GLU A 936 29.01 24.43 2.60
C GLU A 936 29.78 23.14 2.90
N ILE A 937 30.30 22.50 1.86
CA ILE A 937 31.11 21.29 1.97
C ILE A 937 32.46 21.65 2.59
N SER A 938 33.11 22.69 2.07
CA SER A 938 34.32 23.25 2.68
C SER A 938 34.08 23.64 4.15
N ASN A 939 32.96 24.31 4.45
CA ASN A 939 32.59 24.62 5.83
C ASN A 939 32.37 23.38 6.70
N PHE A 940 31.76 22.32 6.18
CA PHE A 940 31.61 21.06 6.90
C PHE A 940 32.98 20.44 7.21
N LEU A 941 33.88 20.42 6.22
CA LEU A 941 35.24 19.89 6.35
C LEU A 941 36.10 20.72 7.34
N CYS A 942 35.97 22.04 7.32
CA CYS A 942 36.70 22.95 8.21
C CYS A 942 36.14 22.99 9.64
N SER A 943 34.81 22.89 9.80
CA SER A 943 34.14 22.99 11.11
C SER A 943 34.19 21.71 11.95
N HIS A 944 34.51 20.58 11.33
CA HIS A 944 34.71 19.31 12.00
C HIS A 944 36.20 18.97 11.95
N PRO A 945 37.01 19.40 12.95
CA PRO A 945 38.43 19.06 12.97
C PRO A 945 38.57 17.55 13.20
N PHE A 946 38.63 16.78 12.10
CA PHE A 946 38.79 15.32 12.07
C PHE A 946 40.09 14.85 12.76
N ARG A 947 40.97 15.80 13.13
CA ARG A 947 42.25 15.58 13.82
C ARG A 947 42.17 15.62 15.35
N THR A 948 41.09 16.11 15.97
CA THR A 948 41.04 16.22 17.45
C THR A 948 40.45 14.98 18.10
N THR A 949 41.27 14.25 18.85
CA THR A 949 41.02 12.90 19.38
C THR A 949 39.92 12.77 20.43
N LYS A 950 39.27 13.86 20.87
CA LYS A 950 38.46 13.86 22.10
C LYS A 950 36.93 13.73 21.94
N THR A 951 36.36 13.92 20.76
CA THR A 951 34.90 13.74 20.54
C THR A 951 34.63 13.03 19.23
N ARG A 952 34.56 11.69 19.26
CA ARG A 952 34.30 10.83 18.10
C ARG A 952 32.79 10.70 17.82
N THR A 953 32.18 11.71 17.23
CA THR A 953 30.91 11.50 16.52
C THR A 953 31.19 10.80 15.18
N MET A 954 30.41 9.77 14.81
CA MET A 954 30.65 9.06 13.54
C MET A 954 30.31 9.98 12.36
N LEU A 955 30.95 9.81 11.19
CA LEU A 955 30.65 10.62 10.00
C LEU A 955 29.14 10.67 9.67
N PRO A 956 28.39 9.56 9.69
CA PRO A 956 26.95 9.60 9.44
C PRO A 956 26.15 10.38 10.48
N GLU A 957 26.63 10.46 11.73
CA GLU A 957 26.00 11.19 12.84
C GLU A 957 26.34 12.68 12.78
N GLY A 958 27.62 13.01 12.57
CA GLY A 958 28.07 14.38 12.34
C GLY A 958 27.37 14.98 11.12
N PHE A 959 27.32 14.23 10.02
CA PHE A 959 26.60 14.61 8.80
C PHE A 959 25.08 14.75 9.04
N ARG A 960 24.45 13.85 9.79
CA ARG A 960 23.03 13.98 10.15
C ARG A 960 22.76 15.21 11.01
N HIS A 961 23.61 15.46 11.99
CA HIS A 961 23.50 16.61 12.88
C HIS A 961 23.67 17.92 12.12
N TRP A 962 24.65 17.95 11.20
CA TRP A 962 24.87 19.06 10.28
C TRP A 962 23.65 19.30 9.37
N LEU A 963 23.12 18.25 8.73
CA LEU A 963 21.89 18.33 7.92
C LEU A 963 20.68 18.79 8.73
N THR A 964 20.56 18.39 10.00
CA THR A 964 19.44 18.76 10.87
C THR A 964 19.52 20.22 11.33
N ARG A 965 20.74 20.72 11.54
CA ARG A 965 20.98 22.15 11.86
C ARG A 965 20.75 23.05 10.67
N ARG A 966 20.84 22.52 9.45
CA ARG A 966 20.60 23.27 8.22
C ARG A 966 19.08 23.40 8.00
N LYS A 967 18.57 24.63 7.91
CA LYS A 967 17.26 24.92 7.29
C LYS A 967 17.42 24.76 5.78
N THR A 968 17.57 23.54 5.28
CA THR A 968 17.75 23.32 3.83
C THR A 968 16.51 23.79 3.09
N GLU A 969 16.70 24.75 2.17
CA GLU A 969 15.74 25.02 1.10
C GLU A 969 15.56 23.72 0.31
N GLU A 970 14.35 23.17 0.33
CA GLU A 970 14.03 21.97 -0.40
C GLU A 970 14.10 22.29 -1.90
N SER A 971 15.03 21.67 -2.63
CA SER A 971 15.03 21.75 -4.09
C SER A 971 14.04 20.71 -4.61
N PRO A 972 12.97 21.13 -5.30
CA PRO A 972 11.90 20.18 -5.65
C PRO A 972 12.35 19.10 -6.62
N ASN A 973 13.43 19.26 -7.42
CA ASN A 973 13.84 18.24 -8.40
C ASN A 973 15.36 18.05 -8.65
N ASP A 974 16.24 19.02 -8.35
CA ASP A 974 17.63 19.04 -8.87
C ASP A 974 18.76 18.75 -7.88
N GLY A 975 18.47 18.42 -6.63
CA GLY A 975 19.51 18.02 -5.67
C GLY A 975 20.03 16.58 -5.85
N VAL A 976 21.07 16.26 -5.08
CA VAL A 976 21.57 14.89 -4.86
C VAL A 976 20.92 14.29 -3.62
N ASP A 977 20.74 12.98 -3.57
CA ASP A 977 20.27 12.34 -2.36
C ASP A 977 21.34 12.37 -1.25
N ARG A 978 20.93 11.95 -0.05
CA ARG A 978 21.82 11.92 1.12
C ARG A 978 23.06 11.03 0.89
N TRP A 979 22.92 9.93 0.16
CA TRP A 979 23.98 8.95 -0.08
C TRP A 979 24.99 9.47 -1.08
N GLU A 980 24.50 10.07 -2.16
CA GLU A 980 25.29 10.75 -3.17
C GLU A 980 26.13 11.86 -2.51
N TYR A 981 25.52 12.65 -1.62
CA TYR A 981 26.23 13.70 -0.87
C TYR A 981 27.33 13.12 0.05
N GLU A 982 27.06 12.04 0.76
CA GLU A 982 28.02 11.42 1.68
C GLU A 982 29.24 10.84 0.95
N ARG A 983 29.05 10.22 -0.22
CA ARG A 983 30.16 9.77 -1.08
C ARG A 983 30.99 10.91 -1.61
N PHE A 984 30.33 11.99 -1.99
CA PHE A 984 31.03 13.20 -2.41
C PHE A 984 31.92 13.76 -1.28
N ILE A 985 31.43 13.78 -0.03
CA ILE A 985 32.26 14.12 1.13
C ILE A 985 33.47 13.18 1.25
N VAL A 986 33.26 11.85 1.15
CA VAL A 986 34.37 10.88 1.22
C VAL A 986 35.44 11.15 0.16
N HIS A 987 35.03 11.46 -1.06
CA HIS A 987 35.93 11.85 -2.14
C HIS A 987 36.72 13.12 -1.78
N GLN A 988 36.02 14.20 -1.39
CA GLN A 988 36.65 15.49 -1.07
C GLN A 988 37.59 15.43 0.13
N MET A 989 37.20 14.72 1.19
CA MET A 989 38.05 14.48 2.36
C MET A 989 39.40 13.86 1.98
N SER A 990 39.39 13.00 0.97
CA SER A 990 40.58 12.29 0.55
C SER A 990 41.49 13.15 -0.32
N THR A 991 40.92 14.01 -1.18
CA THR A 991 41.68 14.91 -2.05
C THR A 991 42.30 16.09 -1.30
N ASP A 992 41.61 16.64 -0.30
CA ASP A 992 42.12 17.77 0.49
C ASP A 992 43.31 17.35 1.37
N LEU A 993 43.27 16.15 1.94
CA LEU A 993 44.38 15.60 2.73
C LEU A 993 45.65 15.39 1.89
N THR A 994 45.52 14.97 0.63
CA THR A 994 46.68 14.80 -0.25
C THR A 994 47.34 16.12 -0.66
N ASN A 995 46.57 17.22 -0.72
CA ASN A 995 47.06 18.53 -1.16
C ASN A 995 47.78 19.29 -0.03
N GLU A 996 47.34 19.18 1.23
CA GLU A 996 48.04 19.82 2.36
C GLU A 996 49.40 19.17 2.67
N ASP A 997 49.53 17.85 2.48
CA ASP A 997 50.80 17.15 2.71
C ASP A 997 51.80 17.36 1.57
N ALA A 998 51.32 17.51 0.33
CA ALA A 998 52.15 17.89 -0.82
C ALA A 998 52.77 19.29 -0.68
N LEU A 999 52.15 20.19 0.10
CA LEU A 999 52.67 21.53 0.40
C LEU A 999 53.65 21.57 1.59
N ASN A 1000 53.70 20.51 2.41
CA ASN A 1000 54.54 20.48 3.63
C ASN A 1000 55.71 19.47 3.60
N TYR A 1001 55.86 18.65 2.55
CA TYR A 1001 57.04 17.80 2.36
C TYR A 1001 58.00 18.38 1.30
N PRO A 1002 59.17 18.94 1.67
CA PRO A 1002 60.20 19.20 0.69
C PRO A 1002 60.77 17.86 0.20
N HIS A 1003 60.68 17.63 -1.11
CA HIS A 1003 61.37 16.57 -1.82
C HIS A 1003 62.86 16.54 -1.42
N ARG A 1004 63.25 15.61 -0.55
CA ARG A 1004 64.66 15.29 -0.33
C ARG A 1004 65.04 14.17 -1.29
N SER A 1005 65.33 14.56 -2.52
CA SER A 1005 66.03 13.71 -3.49
C SER A 1005 67.53 13.72 -3.15
N GLU A 1006 67.95 12.86 -2.23
CA GLU A 1006 69.37 12.49 -2.13
C GLU A 1006 69.49 11.03 -2.59
N GLN A 1007 70.04 10.85 -3.79
CA GLN A 1007 70.61 9.57 -4.20
C GLN A 1007 71.79 9.23 -3.30
N PRO A 1008 71.96 7.98 -2.84
CA PRO A 1008 73.26 7.48 -2.45
C PRO A 1008 73.78 6.52 -3.54
N THR A 1009 74.92 6.88 -4.11
CA THR A 1009 75.87 5.95 -4.74
C THR A 1009 76.60 5.10 -3.68
N PRO A 1010 77.18 3.95 -4.08
CA PRO A 1010 77.49 2.84 -3.18
C PRO A 1010 78.91 2.86 -2.60
N ASP A 1011 79.12 1.94 -1.65
CA ASP A 1011 80.37 1.48 -1.01
C ASP A 1011 80.89 2.27 0.22
N GLN A 1012 80.87 1.62 1.39
CA GLN A 1012 82.06 0.93 1.92
C GLN A 1012 81.80 0.28 3.29
N HIS A 1013 82.40 -0.90 3.46
CA HIS A 1013 82.59 -1.70 4.67
C HIS A 1013 82.73 -0.94 6.00
N ARG A 1014 82.10 -1.48 7.08
CA ARG A 1014 82.79 -2.21 8.17
C ARG A 1014 81.87 -2.49 9.37
N THR A 1015 81.84 -3.77 9.74
CA THR A 1015 81.87 -4.32 11.12
C THR A 1015 81.76 -3.33 12.29
N ARG A 1016 80.79 -3.56 13.20
CA ARG A 1016 81.14 -3.88 14.60
C ARG A 1016 79.97 -4.49 15.41
N THR A 1017 80.34 -5.60 16.03
CA THR A 1017 79.77 -6.31 17.17
C THR A 1017 79.31 -5.44 18.35
N GLY A 1018 78.24 -5.88 19.03
CA GLY A 1018 78.26 -5.99 20.49
C GLY A 1018 77.07 -5.40 21.25
N PRO A 1019 76.72 -5.96 22.43
CA PRO A 1019 75.35 -6.03 22.95
C PRO A 1019 75.15 -5.15 24.19
N ILE A 1020 73.89 -4.83 24.54
CA ILE A 1020 73.54 -4.46 25.93
C ILE A 1020 72.18 -5.07 26.29
N SER A 1021 72.20 -5.78 27.42
CA SER A 1021 71.10 -6.47 28.06
C SER A 1021 70.34 -5.57 29.06
N SER A 1022 69.09 -5.98 29.32
CA SER A 1022 68.42 -6.07 30.63
C SER A 1022 68.49 -4.92 31.64
N ALA A 1023 67.30 -4.43 32.06
CA ALA A 1023 66.99 -4.26 33.48
C ALA A 1023 65.47 -4.24 33.72
N ASP A 1024 65.09 -4.85 34.84
CA ASP A 1024 63.76 -5.18 35.36
C ASP A 1024 62.83 -4.01 35.70
N ARG A 1025 61.51 -4.29 35.72
CA ARG A 1025 60.70 -4.22 36.96
C ARG A 1025 59.30 -4.82 36.79
N THR A 1026 59.09 -5.90 37.52
CA THR A 1026 57.80 -6.45 37.97
C THR A 1026 57.13 -5.55 38.99
N ASP A 1027 55.78 -5.48 38.97
CA ASP A 1027 55.00 -5.53 40.20
C ASP A 1027 53.58 -6.06 39.98
N GLN A 1028 53.13 -6.84 40.96
CA GLN A 1028 51.94 -7.67 41.01
C GLN A 1028 50.66 -6.88 41.33
N CYS A 1029 49.50 -7.40 40.90
CA CYS A 1029 48.24 -7.16 41.59
C CYS A 1029 47.35 -8.41 41.52
N THR A 1030 47.24 -9.10 42.66
CA THR A 1030 46.19 -10.08 42.94
C THR A 1030 45.22 -9.46 43.96
N ARG A 1031 43.91 -9.57 43.72
CA ARG A 1031 42.96 -9.73 44.83
C ARG A 1031 41.67 -10.43 44.38
N THR A 1032 41.43 -11.50 45.10
CA THR A 1032 40.31 -12.44 45.11
C THR A 1032 39.05 -11.86 45.76
N GLY A 1033 37.89 -12.40 45.39
CA GLY A 1033 36.64 -12.34 46.14
C GLY A 1033 35.64 -13.36 45.61
N VAL A 1034 35.39 -14.42 46.38
CA VAL A 1034 34.51 -15.58 46.10
C VAL A 1034 33.36 -15.58 47.13
N LEU A 1035 32.28 -16.29 46.78
CA LEU A 1035 31.11 -16.77 47.54
C LEU A 1035 29.83 -15.92 47.34
N ASP A 1036 28.65 -16.47 47.04
CA ASP A 1036 28.15 -17.78 47.47
C ASP A 1036 27.04 -18.38 46.58
N ASN A 1037 26.87 -19.70 46.75
CA ASN A 1037 26.00 -20.66 46.07
C ASN A 1037 24.49 -20.48 46.29
N ARG A 1038 23.67 -21.06 45.38
CA ARG A 1038 22.54 -21.94 45.75
C ARG A 1038 22.05 -22.79 44.57
N SER A 1039 21.86 -24.08 44.83
CA SER A 1039 21.35 -25.12 43.93
C SER A 1039 20.08 -25.77 44.50
N ILE A 1040 19.06 -25.92 43.64
CA ILE A 1040 18.21 -27.11 43.36
C ILE A 1040 17.27 -27.74 44.46
N GLN A 1041 15.95 -27.59 44.21
CA GLN A 1041 14.77 -28.53 44.29
C GLN A 1041 14.37 -29.32 45.57
N PRO A 1042 13.11 -29.83 45.71
CA PRO A 1042 12.07 -30.23 44.72
C PRO A 1042 11.09 -29.15 44.26
#